data_AF-A0A2S2G2R9-F1
#
_entry.id   AF-A0A2S2G2R9-F1
#
_cell.length_a   1.000
_cell.length_b   1.000
_cell.length_c   1.000
_cell.angle_alpha   90.00
_cell.angle_beta   90.00
_cell.angle_gamma   90.00
#
_symmetry.space_group_name_H-M   'P 1'
#
loop_
_entity.id
_entity.type
_entity.pdbx_description
1 polymer ?
#
loop_
_entity_poly.entity_id
_entity_poly.type
_entity_poly.pdbx_seq_one_letter_code
_entity_poly.pdbx_strand_id
1 'polypeptide(L)'
;MTALDRGATPDPAAEDDEAREADEARDEASAPAGTPDGGGDAEGGGDAAAPADGDADGAGGDGQDGEAGAERSAEADADGAGAPAVSEAEAELAAQRELRERIEERKAAKNGPVAAGAKLSGSAADLLAAVRAVESGEKPGAAFFDSPAAAPAPRRAAPAATPAPVRPSGPAGQPAERSVSPGTAASVEAVLAQGGAPKTLAHPAAATLGEQAAGILREDPWQLLSVPGVRPEQADGFARALLGADCGPDDERRTAALVGWVLERAALRGHTALDATEVRAALAERAVSDPEAAVRHAVAEGVVLVFQEGLDPASGEDGGTAGEETRDAEDTGDGAGREGGAPDEREPVPVLLGLDRYALAEEALADGLGRIVNSCEKGADWSDAAAAAPSPSARELILTAATAGLVAHSGGESARAEPAALIAAAHGLGLRAVGTTHSVDGARGLAAAVGDPRSAVVLSDLLSGAAGPGRDADGALAVDLLVVLDAPQLDVETGAMLVEALADGTRLVLSGDPGVLGSAGAGRVFADVLAARACPVVVSRTPDPGPLGELVSGIGIGELGQVDAPGKEVVIVPVRDAGEAVHRTVQLVADSVPRAIGVPPSDTQVITVGHGGSAGTTALNAALKQRLNPGPGRFGGFDPGDRVVHVPAPGRVVPGSVVSADAEGLRLDCSGTPVLVRPERVESSVRHGWALSAHQAAGMRWPAVVVVLPGDAAPGLSRPWVYTAFSRGERHLSVVHGVDQALPRAVAEIPVQERTTRLRPLLEALPAPDAAVSPA
;
A
#
# COMPACT_ATOMS: atom_id res chain seq x y z
N MET A 1 -62.29 32.45 22.31
CA MET A 1 -62.01 31.65 23.53
C MET A 1 -60.48 31.67 23.69
N THR A 2 -59.89 32.48 24.57
CA THR A 2 -59.82 32.38 26.05
C THR A 2 -59.04 31.14 26.50
N ALA A 3 -57.93 31.23 27.25
CA ALA A 3 -57.34 32.38 27.96
C ALA A 3 -55.79 32.40 27.93
N LEU A 4 -55.19 33.39 28.61
CA LEU A 4 -53.75 33.74 28.67
C LEU A 4 -53.20 33.62 30.10
N ASP A 5 -51.88 33.45 30.23
CA ASP A 5 -50.93 34.26 31.04
C ASP A 5 -49.50 33.65 30.89
N ARG A 6 -48.32 34.32 30.92
CA ARG A 6 -47.75 35.43 31.73
C ARG A 6 -47.56 35.04 33.22
N GLY A 7 -46.51 35.35 33.98
CA GLY A 7 -45.13 35.83 33.84
C GLY A 7 -44.42 35.50 35.18
N ALA A 8 -43.20 35.93 35.55
CA ALA A 8 -42.09 36.66 34.93
C ALA A 8 -40.84 36.46 35.84
N THR A 9 -39.65 36.97 35.49
CA THR A 9 -38.50 37.07 36.43
C THR A 9 -38.67 38.27 37.38
N PRO A 10 -37.95 38.27 38.53
CA PRO A 10 -36.80 39.16 38.64
C PRO A 10 -35.59 38.57 39.40
N ASP A 11 -34.54 39.40 39.46
CA ASP A 11 -33.21 39.29 40.10
C ASP A 11 -32.98 40.62 40.88
N PRO A 12 -31.85 40.91 41.56
CA PRO A 12 -30.92 40.14 42.40
C PRO A 12 -30.99 40.57 43.89
N ALA A 13 -30.05 40.10 44.73
CA ALA A 13 -29.68 40.76 46.00
C ALA A 13 -28.18 40.54 46.32
N ALA A 14 -27.56 41.52 46.98
CA ALA A 14 -26.16 41.51 47.45
C ALA A 14 -26.08 42.07 48.89
N GLU A 15 -24.88 42.52 49.33
CA GLU A 15 -24.57 43.19 50.62
C GLU A 15 -24.52 42.26 51.87
N ASP A 16 -23.59 42.39 52.85
CA ASP A 16 -22.27 43.05 52.83
C ASP A 16 -21.36 42.70 54.05
N ASP A 17 -20.08 43.08 53.92
CA ASP A 17 -19.12 43.66 54.90
C ASP A 17 -18.19 42.90 55.90
N GLU A 18 -17.11 43.65 56.22
CA GLU A 18 -16.03 43.63 57.25
C GLU A 18 -15.24 42.32 57.51
N ALA A 19 -13.91 42.18 57.29
CA ALA A 19 -12.71 43.03 57.27
C ALA A 19 -11.88 43.08 58.58
N ARG A 20 -10.55 42.86 58.47
CA ARG A 20 -9.51 43.44 59.36
C ARG A 20 -8.06 43.26 58.85
N GLU A 21 -7.31 44.35 59.04
CA GLU A 21 -5.85 44.56 58.89
C GLU A 21 -5.03 43.80 59.97
N ALA A 22 -3.69 43.65 59.92
CA ALA A 22 -2.62 43.79 58.91
C ALA A 22 -1.31 43.17 59.51
N ASP A 23 -0.18 43.08 58.77
CA ASP A 23 1.09 43.79 59.08
C ASP A 23 2.25 43.49 58.07
N GLU A 24 3.31 44.31 58.15
CA GLU A 24 4.58 44.45 57.40
C GLU A 24 5.54 43.21 57.27
N ALA A 25 6.61 43.18 56.43
CA ALA A 25 7.05 43.95 55.23
C ALA A 25 8.36 43.38 54.58
N ARG A 26 8.69 43.84 53.34
CA ARG A 26 10.06 44.01 52.72
C ARG A 26 10.92 42.76 52.43
N ASP A 27 11.90 42.74 51.49
CA ASP A 27 12.49 43.76 50.60
C ASP A 27 12.56 43.30 49.11
N GLU A 28 12.45 44.29 48.22
CA GLU A 28 13.35 44.74 47.12
C GLU A 28 14.70 44.02 46.81
N ALA A 29 15.33 44.14 45.62
CA ALA A 29 14.89 44.57 44.27
C ALA A 29 15.97 44.32 43.16
N SER A 30 15.51 44.35 41.90
CA SER A 30 16.21 44.79 40.66
C SER A 30 17.41 44.01 40.04
N ALA A 31 17.37 43.91 38.70
CA ALA A 31 18.53 43.75 37.80
C ALA A 31 19.07 45.15 37.38
N PRO A 32 20.10 45.35 36.50
CA PRO A 32 20.12 44.91 35.10
C PRO A 32 21.53 44.53 34.54
N ALA A 33 21.65 44.45 33.20
CA ALA A 33 22.78 43.91 32.43
C ALA A 33 24.03 44.81 32.27
N GLY A 34 25.14 44.22 31.81
CA GLY A 34 26.31 44.93 31.25
C GLY A 34 27.51 44.03 30.91
N THR A 35 27.88 43.94 29.63
CA THR A 35 29.15 43.32 29.13
C THR A 35 30.32 44.31 29.26
N PRO A 36 31.59 43.85 29.30
CA PRO A 36 32.40 43.94 28.06
C PRO A 36 33.51 42.87 27.85
N ASP A 37 33.65 42.49 26.57
CA ASP A 37 34.83 42.32 25.70
C ASP A 37 36.29 42.03 26.21
N GLY A 38 37.02 41.26 25.39
CA GLY A 38 38.50 41.08 25.37
C GLY A 38 39.11 40.03 26.32
N GLY A 39 40.06 39.16 25.91
CA GLY A 39 40.68 38.89 24.60
C GLY A 39 42.08 38.21 24.76
N GLY A 40 42.58 37.48 23.75
CA GLY A 40 44.00 37.06 23.66
C GLY A 40 44.33 35.57 23.44
N ASP A 41 44.55 35.22 22.16
CA ASP A 41 45.62 34.39 21.55
C ASP A 41 46.36 33.28 22.33
N ALA A 42 46.51 32.09 21.70
CA ALA A 42 47.81 31.57 21.22
C ALA A 42 47.67 30.27 20.39
N GLU A 43 48.53 30.12 19.36
CA GLU A 43 48.67 28.88 18.56
C GLU A 43 49.74 27.92 19.15
N GLY A 44 49.77 26.67 18.70
CA GLY A 44 50.88 25.75 18.98
C GLY A 44 50.67 24.31 18.49
N GLY A 45 51.17 23.98 17.29
CA GLY A 45 51.16 22.62 16.74
C GLY A 45 52.36 21.76 17.18
N GLY A 46 52.23 20.43 17.03
CA GLY A 46 53.30 19.45 17.27
C GLY A 46 53.01 18.14 16.54
N ASP A 47 54.02 17.60 15.85
CA ASP A 47 53.93 16.50 14.89
C ASP A 47 54.66 15.22 15.39
N ALA A 48 54.53 14.14 14.62
CA ALA A 48 55.46 13.02 14.44
C ALA A 48 55.12 11.61 15.00
N ALA A 49 54.98 10.70 14.03
CA ALA A 49 55.63 9.37 13.93
C ALA A 49 54.98 8.10 14.55
N ALA A 50 54.67 7.15 13.65
CA ALA A 50 54.73 5.69 13.87
C ALA A 50 56.19 5.18 13.66
N PRO A 51 56.53 3.90 13.91
CA PRO A 51 56.19 2.74 13.04
C PRO A 51 55.44 1.60 13.79
N ALA A 52 54.85 0.55 13.19
CA ALA A 52 55.28 -0.39 12.10
C ALA A 52 56.39 -1.38 12.57
N ASP A 53 56.47 -2.67 12.21
CA ASP A 53 55.69 -3.61 11.37
C ASP A 53 55.86 -5.06 11.92
N GLY A 54 55.19 -6.09 11.35
CA GLY A 54 55.44 -7.49 11.79
C GLY A 54 54.65 -8.66 11.17
N ASP A 55 54.48 -8.75 9.85
CA ASP A 55 53.97 -9.97 9.18
C ASP A 55 55.04 -11.08 9.06
N ALA A 56 54.63 -12.37 9.13
CA ALA A 56 55.16 -13.45 8.28
C ALA A 56 54.45 -14.82 8.45
N ASP A 57 54.26 -15.47 7.30
CA ASP A 57 53.86 -16.86 6.98
C ASP A 57 54.12 -18.03 7.97
N GLY A 58 53.28 -19.07 7.87
CA GLY A 58 53.57 -20.42 8.39
C GLY A 58 52.49 -21.47 8.10
N ALA A 59 52.74 -22.39 7.16
CA ALA A 59 51.78 -23.44 6.77
C ALA A 59 52.11 -24.82 7.37
N GLY A 60 51.09 -25.67 7.57
CA GLY A 60 51.26 -27.15 7.55
C GLY A 60 50.52 -28.00 8.60
N GLY A 61 49.61 -28.86 8.11
CA GLY A 61 49.71 -30.33 8.28
C GLY A 61 49.31 -31.03 9.61
N ASP A 62 48.26 -31.86 9.49
CA ASP A 62 48.09 -33.22 10.05
C ASP A 62 48.01 -33.51 11.58
N GLY A 63 47.39 -34.65 11.93
CA GLY A 63 47.25 -35.22 13.29
C GLY A 63 46.08 -34.65 14.10
N GLN A 64 44.91 -35.28 14.28
CA GLN A 64 44.51 -36.70 14.40
C GLN A 64 44.96 -37.43 15.70
N ASP A 65 43.95 -37.66 16.56
CA ASP A 65 43.71 -38.79 17.48
C ASP A 65 44.69 -39.16 18.64
N GLY A 66 44.10 -39.76 19.70
CA GLY A 66 44.77 -40.26 20.92
C GLY A 66 44.50 -39.37 22.15
N GLU A 67 43.62 -39.73 23.10
CA GLU A 67 43.76 -40.77 24.15
C GLU A 67 45.02 -40.61 25.03
N ALA A 68 45.02 -40.83 26.36
CA ALA A 68 43.98 -40.93 27.41
C ALA A 68 44.71 -41.00 28.78
N GLY A 69 44.00 -40.94 29.92
CA GLY A 69 44.57 -41.03 31.29
C GLY A 69 44.51 -39.70 32.04
N ALA A 70 43.77 -39.50 33.14
CA ALA A 70 43.03 -40.36 34.09
C ALA A 70 43.83 -40.95 35.27
N GLU A 71 44.06 -40.12 36.30
CA GLU A 71 44.30 -40.43 37.73
C GLU A 71 43.82 -39.19 38.52
N ARG A 72 43.02 -39.18 39.62
CA ARG A 72 43.00 -39.95 40.90
C ARG A 72 44.26 -39.69 41.76
N SER A 73 44.24 -39.14 42.99
CA SER A 73 43.19 -38.69 43.94
C SER A 73 43.81 -37.58 44.87
N ALA A 74 43.37 -37.13 46.06
CA ALA A 74 42.29 -37.45 47.02
C ALA A 74 42.07 -36.26 48.01
N GLU A 75 41.07 -36.36 48.92
CA GLU A 75 41.02 -35.79 50.30
C GLU A 75 41.01 -34.23 50.50
N ALA A 76 40.38 -33.63 51.53
CA ALA A 76 39.41 -34.11 52.53
C ALA A 76 38.57 -32.97 53.19
N ASP A 77 37.40 -33.34 53.73
CA ASP A 77 36.61 -32.85 54.88
C ASP A 77 36.53 -31.36 55.32
N ALA A 78 35.29 -30.87 55.46
CA ALA A 78 34.80 -30.14 56.64
C ALA A 78 33.25 -30.20 56.74
N ASP A 79 32.71 -30.18 57.97
CA ASP A 79 31.31 -30.52 58.29
C ASP A 79 30.28 -29.37 58.19
N GLY A 80 29.01 -29.71 57.99
CA GLY A 80 27.90 -28.75 57.97
C GLY A 80 26.52 -29.40 57.87
N ALA A 81 25.82 -29.58 59.01
CA ALA A 81 24.59 -30.38 59.08
C ALA A 81 23.35 -29.72 58.43
N GLY A 82 22.61 -30.51 57.64
CA GLY A 82 21.31 -30.15 57.06
C GLY A 82 20.36 -31.34 57.00
N ALA A 83 19.05 -31.08 57.08
CA ALA A 83 18.01 -32.11 56.97
C ALA A 83 17.89 -32.65 55.53
N PRO A 84 17.42 -33.90 55.32
CA PRO A 84 17.29 -34.48 53.98
C PRO A 84 16.25 -33.69 53.16
N ALA A 85 16.74 -32.96 52.16
CA ALA A 85 15.88 -32.33 51.16
C ALA A 85 15.26 -33.41 50.27
N VAL A 86 13.93 -33.48 50.25
CA VAL A 86 13.17 -34.28 49.29
C VAL A 86 13.50 -33.77 47.88
N SER A 87 13.73 -34.67 46.92
CA SER A 87 14.16 -34.24 45.59
C SER A 87 13.04 -33.49 44.86
N GLU A 88 13.43 -32.56 43.98
CA GLU A 88 12.49 -31.70 43.24
C GLU A 88 11.50 -32.53 42.40
N ALA A 89 11.97 -33.66 41.86
CA ALA A 89 11.14 -34.64 41.15
C ALA A 89 10.11 -35.36 42.05
N GLU A 90 10.43 -35.63 43.32
CA GLU A 90 9.47 -36.22 44.27
C GLU A 90 8.40 -35.19 44.69
N ALA A 91 8.79 -33.91 44.81
CA ALA A 91 7.85 -32.81 45.06
C ALA A 91 6.87 -32.63 43.89
N GLU A 92 7.35 -32.67 42.65
CA GLU A 92 6.49 -32.60 41.46
C GLU A 92 5.55 -33.82 41.36
N LEU A 93 6.06 -35.03 41.61
CA LEU A 93 5.24 -36.25 41.63
C LEU A 93 4.18 -36.25 42.74
N ALA A 94 4.40 -35.54 43.85
CA ALA A 94 3.37 -35.31 44.87
C ALA A 94 2.29 -34.34 44.37
N ALA A 95 2.69 -33.18 43.81
CA ALA A 95 1.77 -32.19 43.26
C ALA A 95 0.89 -32.74 42.13
N GLN A 96 1.46 -33.56 41.23
CA GLN A 96 0.72 -34.23 40.16
C GLN A 96 -0.31 -35.25 40.68
N ARG A 97 -0.10 -35.85 41.87
CA ARG A 97 -1.09 -36.75 42.49
C ARG A 97 -2.24 -35.96 43.10
N GLU A 98 -1.95 -34.92 43.88
CA GLU A 98 -2.98 -34.07 44.49
C GLU A 98 -3.88 -33.41 43.43
N LEU A 99 -3.29 -32.95 42.31
CA LEU A 99 -4.05 -32.39 41.19
C LEU A 99 -5.01 -33.42 40.57
N ARG A 100 -4.60 -34.69 40.45
CA ARG A 100 -5.47 -35.77 39.95
C ARG A 100 -6.58 -36.10 40.94
N GLU A 101 -6.29 -36.16 42.23
CA GLU A 101 -7.26 -36.42 43.30
C GLU A 101 -8.35 -35.32 43.32
N ARG A 102 -7.96 -34.05 43.27
CA ARG A 102 -8.90 -32.90 43.14
C ARG A 102 -9.73 -32.93 41.85
N ILE A 103 -9.25 -33.56 40.77
CA ILE A 103 -10.00 -33.77 39.52
C ILE A 103 -11.01 -34.92 39.66
N GLU A 104 -10.64 -36.01 40.33
CA GLU A 104 -11.54 -37.13 40.64
C GLU A 104 -12.66 -36.69 41.59
N GLU A 105 -12.36 -35.91 42.65
CA GLU A 105 -13.35 -35.29 43.53
C GLU A 105 -14.34 -34.41 42.75
N ARG A 106 -13.85 -33.55 41.84
CA ARG A 106 -14.71 -32.72 40.98
C ARG A 106 -15.59 -33.53 40.03
N LYS A 107 -15.17 -34.73 39.60
CA LYS A 107 -16.01 -35.64 38.81
C LYS A 107 -17.06 -36.31 39.70
N ALA A 108 -16.67 -36.81 40.88
CA ALA A 108 -17.57 -37.44 41.84
C ALA A 108 -18.70 -36.49 42.28
N ALA A 109 -18.35 -35.25 42.62
CA ALA A 109 -19.30 -34.20 42.99
C ALA A 109 -20.30 -33.84 41.88
N LYS A 110 -20.00 -34.13 40.61
CA LYS A 110 -20.85 -33.79 39.46
C LYS A 110 -21.90 -34.86 39.11
N ASN A 111 -21.84 -36.02 39.76
CA ASN A 111 -22.75 -37.17 39.50
C ASN A 111 -23.94 -37.26 40.50
N GLY A 112 -24.18 -36.22 41.31
CA GLY A 112 -25.35 -36.14 42.19
C GLY A 112 -26.63 -35.73 41.43
N PRO A 113 -27.80 -36.38 41.66
CA PRO A 113 -29.05 -36.02 40.99
C PRO A 113 -29.63 -34.73 41.56
N VAL A 114 -29.75 -33.69 40.73
CA VAL A 114 -30.34 -32.39 41.10
C VAL A 114 -31.86 -32.46 41.03
N ALA A 115 -32.55 -32.05 42.10
CA ALA A 115 -34.02 -32.04 42.17
C ALA A 115 -34.63 -30.92 41.30
N ALA A 116 -35.70 -31.25 40.58
CA ALA A 116 -36.32 -30.34 39.60
C ALA A 116 -37.24 -29.30 40.25
N GLY A 117 -36.81 -28.03 40.26
CA GLY A 117 -37.67 -26.88 40.55
C GLY A 117 -38.43 -26.44 39.29
N ALA A 118 -39.77 -26.45 39.35
CA ALA A 118 -40.60 -26.15 38.18
C ALA A 118 -40.91 -24.65 38.01
N LYS A 119 -40.57 -24.10 36.82
CA LYS A 119 -41.36 -23.15 35.99
C LYS A 119 -40.51 -22.52 34.88
N LEU A 120 -40.65 -23.03 33.66
CA LEU A 120 -40.32 -22.33 32.42
C LEU A 120 -41.46 -22.59 31.42
N SER A 121 -41.83 -21.58 30.63
CA SER A 121 -42.98 -21.62 29.71
C SER A 121 -42.79 -20.62 28.55
N GLY A 122 -43.31 -20.96 27.37
CA GLY A 122 -43.03 -20.23 26.13
C GLY A 122 -41.78 -20.75 25.42
N SER A 123 -41.25 -19.98 24.46
CA SER A 123 -40.24 -20.42 23.48
C SER A 123 -39.00 -21.11 24.03
N ALA A 124 -38.58 -20.80 25.26
CA ALA A 124 -37.47 -21.49 25.93
C ALA A 124 -37.75 -22.99 26.19
N ALA A 125 -39.01 -23.36 26.43
CA ALA A 125 -39.42 -24.77 26.55
C ALA A 125 -39.47 -25.46 25.18
N ASP A 126 -39.96 -24.76 24.15
CA ASP A 126 -40.06 -25.28 22.78
C ASP A 126 -38.66 -25.51 22.16
N LEU A 127 -37.71 -24.61 22.43
CA LEU A 127 -36.31 -24.78 22.03
C LEU A 127 -35.65 -25.98 22.74
N LEU A 128 -35.93 -26.21 24.02
CA LEU A 128 -35.43 -27.40 24.74
C LEU A 128 -36.10 -28.70 24.26
N ALA A 129 -37.34 -28.65 23.78
CA ALA A 129 -37.98 -29.79 23.12
C ALA A 129 -37.35 -30.07 21.74
N ALA A 130 -37.06 -29.03 20.95
CA ALA A 130 -36.39 -29.15 19.66
C ALA A 130 -34.96 -29.71 19.79
N VAL A 131 -34.17 -29.23 20.76
CA VAL A 131 -32.84 -29.78 21.05
C VAL A 131 -32.91 -31.26 21.42
N ARG A 132 -33.85 -31.66 22.28
CA ARG A 132 -34.04 -33.08 22.65
C ARG A 132 -34.49 -33.97 21.48
N ALA A 133 -35.27 -33.45 20.53
CA ALA A 133 -35.63 -34.18 19.32
C ALA A 133 -34.40 -34.42 18.42
N VAL A 134 -33.50 -33.43 18.32
CA VAL A 134 -32.22 -33.57 17.59
C VAL A 134 -31.27 -34.55 18.31
N GLU A 135 -31.16 -34.48 19.63
CA GLU A 135 -30.30 -35.37 20.43
C GLU A 135 -30.80 -36.83 20.48
N SER A 136 -32.11 -37.06 20.31
CA SER A 136 -32.69 -38.42 20.28
C SER A 136 -32.73 -39.06 18.89
N GLY A 137 -32.43 -38.31 17.83
CA GLY A 137 -32.32 -38.83 16.47
C GLY A 137 -33.63 -39.15 15.75
N GLU A 138 -34.78 -38.79 16.32
CA GLU A 138 -36.08 -38.92 15.65
C GLU A 138 -36.28 -37.81 14.61
N LYS A 139 -36.60 -38.17 13.36
CA LYS A 139 -36.83 -37.20 12.28
C LYS A 139 -38.18 -36.50 12.44
N PRO A 140 -38.24 -35.16 12.55
CA PRO A 140 -39.50 -34.43 12.40
C PRO A 140 -40.01 -34.56 10.96
N GLY A 141 -41.28 -34.96 10.80
CA GLY A 141 -41.94 -35.03 9.50
C GLY A 141 -42.27 -33.65 8.94
N ALA A 142 -42.23 -33.48 7.61
CA ALA A 142 -42.46 -32.19 6.97
C ALA A 142 -43.96 -31.82 6.92
N ALA A 143 -44.39 -30.89 7.78
CA ALA A 143 -45.67 -30.15 7.65
C ALA A 143 -45.76 -28.98 8.67
N PHE A 144 -45.04 -27.86 8.47
CA PHE A 144 -45.25 -26.65 9.30
C PHE A 144 -44.92 -25.29 8.64
N PHE A 145 -45.05 -25.16 7.31
CA PHE A 145 -45.02 -23.87 6.63
C PHE A 145 -46.19 -23.75 5.66
N ASP A 146 -47.41 -23.69 6.18
CA ASP A 146 -48.60 -23.38 5.37
C ASP A 146 -49.77 -22.82 6.20
N SER A 147 -49.90 -21.48 6.27
CA SER A 147 -51.15 -20.73 6.49
C SER A 147 -50.91 -19.22 6.35
N PRO A 148 -51.90 -18.42 5.89
CA PRO A 148 -51.61 -17.19 5.15
C PRO A 148 -51.60 -15.89 5.96
N ALA A 149 -50.75 -14.95 5.53
CA ALA A 149 -50.86 -13.53 5.86
C ALA A 149 -51.88 -12.81 4.94
N ALA A 150 -52.48 -11.71 5.43
CA ALA A 150 -53.62 -11.06 4.78
C ALA A 150 -53.26 -10.21 3.54
N ALA A 151 -54.18 -10.17 2.56
CA ALA A 151 -54.01 -9.43 1.31
C ALA A 151 -54.24 -7.90 1.46
N PRO A 152 -53.44 -7.04 0.79
CA PRO A 152 -53.72 -5.60 0.68
C PRO A 152 -54.89 -5.30 -0.27
N ALA A 153 -55.68 -4.26 0.02
CA ALA A 153 -56.79 -3.83 -0.83
C ALA A 153 -56.32 -3.14 -2.13
N PRO A 154 -57.06 -3.29 -3.26
CA PRO A 154 -56.67 -2.72 -4.55
C PRO A 154 -56.78 -1.19 -4.56
N ARG A 155 -55.71 -0.51 -4.99
CA ARG A 155 -55.72 0.93 -5.26
C ARG A 155 -56.23 1.20 -6.68
N ARG A 156 -56.96 2.31 -6.86
CA ARG A 156 -57.59 2.71 -8.13
C ARG A 156 -56.54 2.92 -9.24
N ALA A 157 -56.91 2.56 -10.46
CA ALA A 157 -56.20 3.02 -11.66
C ALA A 157 -56.35 4.54 -11.84
N ALA A 158 -55.27 5.17 -12.30
CA ALA A 158 -55.21 6.54 -12.80
C ALA A 158 -54.90 6.49 -14.33
N PRO A 159 -55.24 7.53 -15.12
CA PRO A 159 -55.23 7.42 -16.58
C PRO A 159 -53.82 7.34 -17.18
N ALA A 160 -53.74 6.80 -18.40
CA ALA A 160 -52.50 6.63 -19.14
C ALA A 160 -51.80 7.97 -19.42
N ALA A 161 -50.51 8.03 -19.13
CA ALA A 161 -49.64 9.14 -19.53
C ALA A 161 -49.14 8.94 -20.97
N THR A 162 -49.01 10.05 -21.70
CA THR A 162 -48.45 10.11 -23.05
C THR A 162 -47.00 9.59 -23.09
N PRO A 163 -46.54 8.94 -24.17
CA PRO A 163 -45.14 8.51 -24.28
C PRO A 163 -44.18 9.70 -24.13
N ALA A 164 -43.30 9.63 -23.13
CA ALA A 164 -42.16 10.53 -23.02
C ALA A 164 -41.13 10.23 -24.13
N PRO A 165 -40.36 11.22 -24.61
CA PRO A 165 -39.30 10.96 -25.58
C PRO A 165 -38.26 10.00 -25.01
N VAL A 166 -37.63 9.23 -25.90
CA VAL A 166 -36.55 8.30 -25.56
C VAL A 166 -35.43 9.07 -24.88
N ARG A 167 -35.17 8.76 -23.60
CA ARG A 167 -33.96 9.23 -22.93
C ARG A 167 -32.75 8.62 -23.64
N PRO A 168 -31.68 9.39 -23.93
CA PRO A 168 -30.41 8.78 -24.28
C PRO A 168 -30.00 7.83 -23.15
N SER A 169 -29.44 6.68 -23.52
CA SER A 169 -28.84 5.75 -22.56
C SER A 169 -27.70 6.44 -21.82
N GLY A 170 -27.79 6.53 -20.49
CA GLY A 170 -26.68 7.03 -19.67
C GLY A 170 -25.43 6.14 -19.83
N PRO A 171 -24.24 6.66 -19.52
CA PRO A 171 -23.00 5.90 -19.61
C PRO A 171 -23.07 4.62 -18.77
N ALA A 172 -22.36 3.58 -19.22
CA ALA A 172 -22.49 2.24 -18.66
C ALA A 172 -22.11 2.20 -17.17
N GLY A 173 -23.05 1.76 -16.33
CA GLY A 173 -22.79 1.51 -14.91
C GLY A 173 -21.86 0.31 -14.74
N GLN A 174 -20.61 0.59 -14.38
CA GLN A 174 -19.46 -0.32 -14.35
C GLN A 174 -19.03 -0.83 -15.74
N PRO A 175 -17.71 -0.99 -16.00
CA PRO A 175 -17.25 -2.06 -16.86
C PRO A 175 -17.56 -3.37 -16.13
N ALA A 176 -18.73 -3.95 -16.39
CA ALA A 176 -19.09 -5.26 -15.83
C ALA A 176 -17.97 -6.25 -16.15
N GLU A 177 -17.44 -6.93 -15.13
CA GLU A 177 -16.38 -7.96 -15.25
C GLU A 177 -16.71 -8.83 -16.47
N ARG A 178 -15.88 -8.80 -17.54
CA ARG A 178 -16.18 -9.45 -18.82
C ARG A 178 -16.49 -10.92 -18.56
N SER A 179 -17.78 -11.26 -18.52
CA SER A 179 -18.24 -12.57 -18.07
C SER A 179 -17.99 -13.58 -19.18
N VAL A 180 -16.78 -14.15 -19.18
CA VAL A 180 -16.27 -15.08 -20.19
C VAL A 180 -17.34 -16.12 -20.50
N SER A 181 -17.80 -16.15 -21.75
CA SER A 181 -18.85 -17.10 -22.12
C SER A 181 -18.33 -18.53 -21.94
N PRO A 182 -19.14 -19.47 -21.41
CA PRO A 182 -18.70 -20.86 -21.26
C PRO A 182 -18.27 -21.50 -22.60
N GLY A 183 -18.84 -21.05 -23.72
CA GLY A 183 -18.43 -21.45 -25.06
C GLY A 183 -17.06 -20.91 -25.47
N THR A 184 -16.72 -19.67 -25.10
CA THR A 184 -15.39 -19.09 -25.29
C THR A 184 -14.35 -19.86 -24.48
N ALA A 185 -14.59 -20.06 -23.17
CA ALA A 185 -13.68 -20.78 -22.29
C ALA A 185 -13.40 -22.21 -22.80
N ALA A 186 -14.45 -22.96 -23.17
CA ALA A 186 -14.30 -24.31 -23.72
C ALA A 186 -13.56 -24.32 -25.08
N SER A 187 -13.78 -23.30 -25.92
CA SER A 187 -13.07 -23.16 -27.21
C SER A 187 -11.58 -22.88 -27.02
N VAL A 188 -11.22 -22.07 -26.02
CA VAL A 188 -9.82 -21.81 -25.66
C VAL A 188 -9.18 -23.03 -25.02
N GLU A 189 -9.89 -23.74 -24.12
CA GLU A 189 -9.41 -24.99 -23.52
C GLU A 189 -9.05 -26.04 -24.58
N ALA A 190 -9.82 -26.11 -25.67
CA ALA A 190 -9.53 -27.01 -26.79
C ALA A 190 -8.24 -26.64 -27.54
N VAL A 191 -7.90 -25.34 -27.69
CA VAL A 191 -6.64 -24.89 -28.31
C VAL A 191 -5.46 -25.12 -27.38
N LEU A 192 -5.61 -24.78 -26.08
CA LEU A 192 -4.61 -25.05 -25.07
C LEU A 192 -4.27 -26.55 -25.01
N ALA A 193 -5.28 -27.42 -25.06
CA ALA A 193 -5.08 -28.87 -25.11
C ALA A 193 -4.38 -29.35 -26.41
N GLN A 194 -4.61 -28.69 -27.56
CA GLN A 194 -3.91 -28.99 -28.82
C GLN A 194 -2.42 -28.64 -28.73
N GLY A 195 -2.08 -27.47 -28.16
CA GLY A 195 -0.70 -27.04 -27.95
C GLY A 195 -0.05 -27.53 -26.65
N GLY A 196 -0.68 -28.46 -25.91
CA GLY A 196 -0.13 -29.03 -24.66
C GLY A 196 -0.08 -28.07 -23.45
N ALA A 197 -0.73 -26.91 -23.51
CA ALA A 197 -0.75 -25.93 -22.44
C ALA A 197 -1.78 -26.26 -21.33
N PRO A 198 -1.57 -25.79 -20.07
CA PRO A 198 -2.47 -26.08 -18.96
C PRO A 198 -3.89 -25.53 -19.16
N LYS A 199 -4.90 -26.40 -18.99
CA LYS A 199 -6.33 -26.05 -19.07
C LYS A 199 -6.75 -24.91 -18.12
N THR A 200 -6.05 -24.74 -17.01
CA THR A 200 -6.26 -23.64 -16.05
C THR A 200 -6.06 -22.25 -16.67
N LEU A 201 -5.31 -22.14 -17.78
CA LEU A 201 -5.15 -20.89 -18.52
C LEU A 201 -6.37 -20.53 -19.39
N ALA A 202 -7.36 -21.40 -19.55
CA ALA A 202 -8.49 -21.16 -20.46
C ALA A 202 -9.34 -19.93 -20.10
N HIS A 203 -9.68 -19.75 -18.82
CA HIS A 203 -10.42 -18.58 -18.37
C HIS A 203 -9.57 -17.30 -18.32
N PRO A 204 -8.31 -17.31 -17.82
CA PRO A 204 -7.39 -16.17 -17.97
C PRO A 204 -7.21 -15.73 -19.44
N ALA A 205 -6.90 -16.65 -20.35
CA ALA A 205 -6.68 -16.34 -21.76
C ALA A 205 -7.94 -15.80 -22.45
N ALA A 206 -9.12 -16.34 -22.13
CA ALA A 206 -10.39 -15.83 -22.64
C ALA A 206 -10.81 -14.47 -22.02
N ALA A 207 -10.32 -14.13 -20.83
CA ALA A 207 -10.53 -12.82 -20.23
C ALA A 207 -9.61 -11.75 -20.86
N THR A 208 -8.33 -12.08 -21.08
CA THR A 208 -7.33 -11.20 -21.73
C THR A 208 -7.64 -11.01 -23.22
N LEU A 209 -7.69 -12.09 -24.00
CA LEU A 209 -7.83 -12.07 -25.46
C LEU A 209 -9.31 -12.04 -25.95
N GLY A 210 -10.26 -11.98 -25.02
CA GLY A 210 -11.69 -11.82 -25.31
C GLY A 210 -12.35 -13.01 -26.02
N GLU A 211 -13.50 -12.75 -26.67
CA GLU A 211 -14.33 -13.80 -27.27
C GLU A 211 -13.65 -14.55 -28.43
N GLN A 212 -12.70 -13.91 -29.11
CA GLN A 212 -11.96 -14.48 -30.24
C GLN A 212 -10.62 -15.15 -29.83
N ALA A 213 -10.32 -15.25 -28.53
CA ALA A 213 -9.08 -15.83 -27.99
C ALA A 213 -8.67 -17.17 -28.64
N ALA A 214 -9.63 -18.05 -28.95
CA ALA A 214 -9.36 -19.34 -29.58
C ALA A 214 -9.01 -19.26 -31.09
N GLY A 215 -9.38 -18.17 -31.78
CA GLY A 215 -8.88 -17.87 -33.13
C GLY A 215 -7.46 -17.32 -33.06
N ILE A 216 -7.30 -16.25 -32.28
CA ILE A 216 -6.04 -15.55 -32.03
C ILE A 216 -4.91 -16.54 -31.68
N LEU A 217 -5.11 -17.42 -30.70
CA LEU A 217 -4.11 -18.40 -30.25
C LEU A 217 -3.75 -19.51 -31.27
N ARG A 218 -4.44 -19.59 -32.42
CA ARG A 218 -4.08 -20.49 -33.54
C ARG A 218 -3.32 -19.76 -34.64
N GLU A 219 -3.57 -18.47 -34.83
CA GLU A 219 -2.94 -17.62 -35.83
C GLU A 219 -1.58 -17.10 -35.29
N ASP A 220 -1.58 -16.65 -34.03
CA ASP A 220 -0.40 -16.35 -33.24
C ASP A 220 -0.46 -17.03 -31.85
N PRO A 221 0.24 -18.16 -31.67
CA PRO A 221 0.36 -18.84 -30.39
C PRO A 221 1.06 -18.02 -29.29
N TRP A 222 1.91 -17.04 -29.64
CA TRP A 222 2.67 -16.25 -28.66
C TRP A 222 1.84 -15.16 -27.98
N GLN A 223 0.63 -14.87 -28.48
CA GLN A 223 -0.37 -14.08 -27.74
C GLN A 223 -0.71 -14.68 -26.36
N LEU A 224 -0.38 -15.95 -26.11
CA LEU A 224 -0.44 -16.56 -24.78
C LEU A 224 0.46 -15.84 -23.74
N LEU A 225 1.48 -15.08 -24.16
CA LEU A 225 2.34 -14.27 -23.28
C LEU A 225 1.63 -13.06 -22.66
N SER A 226 0.53 -12.59 -23.26
CA SER A 226 -0.33 -11.56 -22.66
C SER A 226 -1.04 -12.05 -21.37
N VAL A 227 -1.12 -13.36 -21.18
CA VAL A 227 -1.88 -13.97 -20.07
C VAL A 227 -1.04 -13.94 -18.78
N PRO A 228 -1.53 -13.29 -17.71
CA PRO A 228 -0.74 -13.11 -16.48
C PRO A 228 -0.20 -14.41 -15.89
N GLY A 229 1.14 -14.49 -15.78
CA GLY A 229 1.86 -15.62 -15.21
C GLY A 229 2.47 -16.59 -16.23
N VAL A 230 2.14 -16.46 -17.53
CA VAL A 230 2.81 -17.22 -18.60
C VAL A 230 4.24 -16.72 -18.81
N ARG A 231 5.16 -17.66 -19.06
CA ARG A 231 6.57 -17.42 -19.35
C ARG A 231 6.94 -17.69 -20.82
N PRO A 232 8.01 -17.07 -21.35
CA PRO A 232 8.55 -17.34 -22.68
C PRO A 232 8.67 -18.84 -23.00
N GLU A 233 9.22 -19.64 -22.09
CA GLU A 233 9.46 -21.07 -22.33
C GLU A 233 8.16 -21.87 -22.47
N GLN A 234 7.06 -21.41 -21.86
CA GLN A 234 5.74 -22.02 -21.95
C GLN A 234 5.05 -21.65 -23.27
N ALA A 235 5.15 -20.38 -23.69
CA ALA A 235 4.65 -19.93 -24.97
C ALA A 235 5.44 -20.56 -26.14
N ASP A 236 6.77 -20.62 -26.06
CA ASP A 236 7.62 -21.30 -27.03
C ASP A 236 7.34 -22.82 -27.06
N GLY A 237 6.95 -23.43 -25.93
CA GLY A 237 6.46 -24.82 -25.89
C GLY A 237 5.14 -25.00 -26.64
N PHE A 238 4.17 -24.11 -26.38
CA PHE A 238 2.85 -24.10 -27.00
C PHE A 238 2.91 -23.81 -28.51
N ALA A 239 3.71 -22.83 -28.93
CA ALA A 239 3.94 -22.49 -30.33
C ALA A 239 4.56 -23.66 -31.12
N ARG A 240 5.62 -24.31 -30.60
CA ARG A 240 6.21 -25.51 -31.22
C ARG A 240 5.21 -26.67 -31.35
N ALA A 241 4.28 -26.82 -30.41
CA ALA A 241 3.26 -27.87 -30.46
C ALA A 241 2.17 -27.61 -31.52
N LEU A 242 1.88 -26.34 -31.85
CA LEU A 242 0.89 -25.95 -32.87
C LEU A 242 1.49 -25.76 -34.27
N LEU A 243 2.68 -25.15 -34.37
CA LEU A 243 3.33 -24.75 -35.63
C LEU A 243 4.42 -25.72 -36.09
N GLY A 244 4.94 -26.58 -35.21
CA GLY A 244 5.95 -27.57 -35.54
C GLY A 244 7.26 -26.95 -36.06
N ALA A 245 7.54 -27.16 -37.35
CA ALA A 245 8.78 -26.71 -37.99
C ALA A 245 8.78 -25.22 -38.35
N ASP A 246 7.60 -24.58 -38.42
CA ASP A 246 7.46 -23.16 -38.77
C ASP A 246 7.72 -22.22 -37.57
N CYS A 247 8.15 -22.77 -36.43
CA CYS A 247 8.43 -22.05 -35.19
C CYS A 247 9.93 -21.69 -35.06
N GLY A 248 10.29 -20.45 -35.38
CA GLY A 248 11.65 -19.90 -35.22
C GLY A 248 11.88 -19.13 -33.91
N PRO A 249 13.14 -18.94 -33.47
CA PRO A 249 13.47 -18.00 -32.39
C PRO A 249 13.27 -16.54 -32.82
N ASP A 250 13.49 -16.26 -34.11
CA ASP A 250 13.32 -14.96 -34.76
C ASP A 250 11.99 -14.87 -35.53
N ASP A 251 10.96 -15.60 -35.09
CA ASP A 251 9.60 -15.43 -35.63
C ASP A 251 9.09 -14.02 -35.27
N GLU A 252 8.57 -13.30 -36.25
CA GLU A 252 8.06 -11.92 -36.09
C GLU A 252 7.00 -11.84 -34.99
N ARG A 253 6.11 -12.84 -34.90
CA ARG A 253 5.09 -12.93 -33.83
C ARG A 253 5.71 -13.16 -32.45
N ARG A 254 6.70 -14.07 -32.38
CA ARG A 254 7.45 -14.35 -31.14
C ARG A 254 8.15 -13.10 -30.63
N THR A 255 8.85 -12.41 -31.52
CA THR A 255 9.67 -11.24 -31.15
C THR A 255 8.80 -10.05 -30.74
N ALA A 256 7.70 -9.79 -31.46
CA ALA A 256 6.69 -8.81 -31.06
C ALA A 256 6.08 -9.10 -29.68
N ALA A 257 5.63 -10.34 -29.45
CA ALA A 257 5.05 -10.76 -28.17
C ALA A 257 6.07 -10.73 -27.02
N LEU A 258 7.35 -11.00 -27.29
CA LEU A 258 8.43 -10.86 -26.30
C LEU A 258 8.71 -9.41 -25.92
N VAL A 259 8.69 -8.47 -26.88
CA VAL A 259 8.82 -7.03 -26.59
C VAL A 259 7.71 -6.56 -25.64
N GLY A 260 6.45 -6.89 -25.96
CA GLY A 260 5.31 -6.59 -25.08
C GLY A 260 5.46 -7.23 -23.69
N TRP A 261 5.85 -8.51 -23.63
CA TRP A 261 6.08 -9.22 -22.36
C TRP A 261 7.20 -8.59 -21.52
N VAL A 262 8.30 -8.11 -22.13
CA VAL A 262 9.39 -7.42 -21.42
C VAL A 262 8.90 -6.12 -20.79
N LEU A 263 8.12 -5.31 -21.51
CA LEU A 263 7.53 -4.09 -20.95
C LEU A 263 6.47 -4.39 -19.89
N GLU A 264 5.68 -5.45 -20.02
CA GLU A 264 4.77 -5.90 -18.94
C GLU A 264 5.54 -6.31 -17.66
N ARG A 265 6.73 -6.92 -17.80
CA ARG A 265 7.62 -7.17 -16.65
C ARG A 265 8.26 -5.89 -16.09
N ALA A 266 8.26 -4.79 -16.82
CA ALA A 266 8.67 -3.46 -16.35
C ALA A 266 7.52 -2.72 -15.65
N ALA A 267 6.30 -2.78 -16.20
CA ALA A 267 5.07 -2.26 -15.60
C ALA A 267 4.80 -2.87 -14.22
N LEU A 268 4.97 -4.19 -14.08
CA LEU A 268 4.89 -4.90 -12.79
C LEU A 268 6.01 -4.56 -11.79
N ARG A 269 7.01 -3.76 -12.18
CA ARG A 269 8.03 -3.15 -11.31
C ARG A 269 7.82 -1.63 -11.11
N GLY A 270 6.84 -1.05 -11.80
CA GLY A 270 6.47 0.36 -11.70
C GLY A 270 6.95 1.27 -12.84
N HIS A 271 7.63 0.76 -13.88
CA HIS A 271 8.03 1.57 -15.03
C HIS A 271 6.86 1.74 -16.02
N THR A 272 6.72 2.88 -16.69
CA THR A 272 5.77 3.02 -17.83
C THR A 272 6.44 2.76 -19.18
N ALA A 273 7.75 2.98 -19.27
CA ALA A 273 8.59 2.73 -20.43
C ALA A 273 9.95 2.13 -20.01
N LEU A 274 10.73 1.59 -20.96
CA LEU A 274 12.15 1.23 -20.79
C LEU A 274 12.99 1.82 -21.92
N ASP A 275 14.29 2.02 -21.70
CA ASP A 275 15.21 2.32 -22.80
C ASP A 275 15.29 1.13 -23.78
N ALA A 276 15.31 1.43 -25.08
CA ALA A 276 15.38 0.45 -26.15
C ALA A 276 16.61 -0.47 -26.04
N THR A 277 17.68 -0.04 -25.38
CA THR A 277 18.89 -0.83 -25.11
C THR A 277 18.66 -1.89 -24.03
N GLU A 278 17.91 -1.57 -22.96
CA GLU A 278 17.48 -2.58 -21.98
C GLU A 278 16.57 -3.62 -22.65
N VAL A 279 15.63 -3.18 -23.49
CA VAL A 279 14.74 -4.09 -24.24
C VAL A 279 15.54 -4.97 -25.21
N ARG A 280 16.47 -4.39 -26.00
CA ARG A 280 17.36 -5.15 -26.89
C ARG A 280 18.20 -6.20 -26.13
N ALA A 281 18.75 -5.83 -24.97
CA ALA A 281 19.50 -6.76 -24.13
C ALA A 281 18.61 -7.91 -23.61
N ALA A 282 17.41 -7.60 -23.13
CA ALA A 282 16.44 -8.62 -22.68
C ALA A 282 15.98 -9.55 -23.82
N LEU A 283 15.89 -9.08 -25.06
CA LEU A 283 15.61 -9.94 -26.22
C LEU A 283 16.79 -10.87 -26.55
N ALA A 284 18.03 -10.35 -26.49
CA ALA A 284 19.23 -11.16 -26.74
C ALA A 284 19.38 -12.32 -25.72
N GLU A 285 19.11 -12.07 -24.43
CA GLU A 285 19.03 -13.12 -23.40
C GLU A 285 18.01 -14.23 -23.74
N ARG A 286 16.98 -13.91 -24.53
CA ARG A 286 15.86 -14.80 -24.90
C ARG A 286 16.02 -15.40 -26.30
N ALA A 287 17.28 -15.45 -26.75
CA ALA A 287 17.76 -16.03 -28.00
C ALA A 287 17.17 -15.41 -29.28
N VAL A 288 16.89 -14.10 -29.24
CA VAL A 288 16.61 -13.31 -30.47
C VAL A 288 17.94 -12.90 -31.10
N SER A 289 18.13 -13.24 -32.38
CA SER A 289 19.37 -13.05 -33.15
C SER A 289 19.57 -11.59 -33.59
N ASP A 290 18.48 -10.88 -33.92
CA ASP A 290 18.49 -9.43 -34.21
C ASP A 290 17.46 -8.71 -33.33
N PRO A 291 17.85 -8.31 -32.09
CA PRO A 291 17.01 -7.52 -31.20
C PRO A 291 16.57 -6.16 -31.77
N GLU A 292 17.29 -5.58 -32.73
CA GLU A 292 16.95 -4.27 -33.28
C GLU A 292 15.90 -4.38 -34.39
N ALA A 293 15.98 -5.41 -35.24
CA ALA A 293 14.87 -5.76 -36.14
C ALA A 293 13.61 -6.14 -35.36
N ALA A 294 13.74 -6.92 -34.28
CA ALA A 294 12.63 -7.28 -33.39
C ALA A 294 11.91 -6.05 -32.81
N VAL A 295 12.67 -5.07 -32.28
CA VAL A 295 12.09 -3.80 -31.79
C VAL A 295 11.44 -3.01 -32.93
N ARG A 296 12.11 -2.86 -34.08
CA ARG A 296 11.55 -2.13 -35.24
C ARG A 296 10.27 -2.77 -35.78
N HIS A 297 10.16 -4.10 -35.77
CA HIS A 297 8.95 -4.82 -36.14
C HIS A 297 7.83 -4.61 -35.10
N ALA A 298 8.12 -4.74 -33.80
CA ALA A 298 7.14 -4.48 -32.74
C ALA A 298 6.56 -3.04 -32.77
N VAL A 299 7.38 -2.06 -33.16
CA VAL A 299 6.94 -0.68 -33.41
C VAL A 299 6.05 -0.57 -34.66
N ALA A 300 6.41 -1.26 -35.75
CA ALA A 300 5.64 -1.23 -37.00
C ALA A 300 4.24 -1.87 -36.85
N GLU A 301 4.12 -2.94 -36.06
CA GLU A 301 2.85 -3.58 -35.70
C GLU A 301 2.08 -2.85 -34.58
N GLY A 302 2.63 -1.74 -34.05
CA GLY A 302 1.97 -0.92 -33.02
C GLY A 302 1.92 -1.55 -31.62
N VAL A 303 2.73 -2.58 -31.35
CA VAL A 303 2.80 -3.25 -30.03
C VAL A 303 3.42 -2.35 -28.96
N VAL A 304 4.28 -1.42 -29.38
CA VAL A 304 4.91 -0.42 -28.51
C VAL A 304 4.98 0.94 -29.20
N LEU A 305 4.94 2.00 -28.38
CA LEU A 305 5.16 3.37 -28.81
C LEU A 305 6.61 3.80 -28.49
N VAL A 306 7.16 4.68 -29.32
CA VAL A 306 8.56 5.14 -29.27
C VAL A 306 8.61 6.62 -28.90
N PHE A 307 9.50 6.97 -27.97
CA PHE A 307 9.70 8.34 -27.50
C PHE A 307 11.19 8.70 -27.46
N GLN A 308 11.49 9.97 -27.62
CA GLN A 308 12.86 10.52 -27.63
C GLN A 308 12.92 11.67 -26.62
N GLU A 309 13.74 11.53 -25.58
CA GLU A 309 13.86 12.57 -24.55
C GLU A 309 14.81 13.69 -25.00
N GLY A 310 14.34 14.94 -24.98
CA GLY A 310 15.19 16.11 -25.22
C GLY A 310 15.15 16.73 -26.63
N LEU A 311 14.26 16.30 -27.53
CA LEU A 311 13.94 17.07 -28.73
C LEU A 311 12.88 18.13 -28.44
N ASP A 312 13.33 19.37 -28.23
CA ASP A 312 12.47 20.55 -28.18
C ASP A 312 11.80 20.76 -29.56
N PRO A 313 10.45 20.69 -29.67
CA PRO A 313 9.75 20.82 -30.95
C PRO A 313 9.91 22.20 -31.59
N ALA A 314 10.39 23.22 -30.86
CA ALA A 314 10.73 24.53 -31.43
C ALA A 314 11.96 24.52 -32.36
N SER A 315 12.72 23.40 -32.42
CA SER A 315 13.90 23.26 -33.28
C SER A 315 13.62 22.78 -34.71
N GLY A 316 12.35 22.58 -35.08
CA GLY A 316 11.90 21.89 -36.29
C GLY A 316 11.88 22.67 -37.62
N GLU A 317 12.66 23.73 -37.81
CA GLU A 317 12.74 24.47 -39.09
C GLU A 317 14.17 24.56 -39.67
N ASP A 318 14.64 23.49 -40.35
CA ASP A 318 15.49 23.68 -41.55
C ASP A 318 15.42 22.47 -42.51
N GLY A 319 14.42 22.46 -43.40
CA GLY A 319 14.17 21.40 -44.39
C GLY A 319 15.11 21.45 -45.61
N GLY A 320 16.42 21.33 -45.39
CA GLY A 320 17.45 21.41 -46.44
C GLY A 320 17.51 20.16 -47.33
N THR A 321 16.90 20.21 -48.51
CA THR A 321 16.83 19.09 -49.47
C THR A 321 18.21 18.53 -49.86
N ALA A 322 18.35 17.20 -49.84
CA ALA A 322 19.50 16.51 -50.43
C ALA A 322 19.58 16.76 -51.95
N GLY A 323 20.79 17.00 -52.45
CA GLY A 323 21.10 17.12 -53.88
C GLY A 323 22.41 16.41 -54.18
N GLU A 324 22.42 15.58 -55.22
CA GLU A 324 23.60 14.85 -55.70
C GLU A 324 24.55 15.81 -56.43
N GLU A 325 25.88 15.66 -56.26
CA GLU A 325 26.76 15.44 -57.42
C GLU A 325 28.21 15.06 -57.05
N THR A 326 28.74 14.13 -57.85
CA THR A 326 30.12 13.65 -57.96
C THR A 326 31.21 14.73 -58.01
N ARG A 327 32.37 14.45 -57.39
CA ARG A 327 33.70 14.62 -58.02
C ARG A 327 34.86 14.05 -57.22
N ASP A 328 35.65 13.17 -57.84
CA ASP A 328 37.05 12.94 -57.49
C ASP A 328 37.93 14.09 -58.00
N ALA A 329 38.90 14.54 -57.20
CA ALA A 329 40.11 15.23 -57.70
C ALA A 329 41.21 15.23 -56.62
N GLU A 330 42.44 14.88 -57.01
CA GLU A 330 43.65 15.11 -56.22
C GLU A 330 44.15 16.54 -56.46
N ASP A 331 44.55 17.28 -55.41
CA ASP A 331 45.68 18.21 -55.50
C ASP A 331 46.32 18.45 -54.11
N THR A 332 47.52 19.00 -54.14
CA THR A 332 48.47 19.19 -53.04
C THR A 332 48.34 20.57 -52.38
N GLY A 333 48.70 20.68 -51.10
CA GLY A 333 48.78 21.97 -50.41
C GLY A 333 49.20 21.86 -48.93
N ASP A 334 50.45 22.19 -48.63
CA ASP A 334 50.96 22.36 -47.26
C ASP A 334 50.58 23.76 -46.73
N GLY A 335 50.18 23.87 -45.45
CA GLY A 335 49.64 25.11 -44.89
C GLY A 335 49.02 25.00 -43.50
N ALA A 336 49.85 25.10 -42.46
CA ALA A 336 49.47 24.95 -41.04
C ALA A 336 48.27 25.78 -40.56
N GLY A 337 47.37 25.17 -39.76
CA GLY A 337 46.24 25.87 -39.14
C GLY A 337 45.48 25.13 -38.04
N ARG A 338 45.89 25.36 -36.77
CA ARG A 338 45.13 25.20 -35.51
C ARG A 338 44.65 23.80 -35.07
N GLU A 339 45.11 23.46 -33.86
CA GLU A 339 44.45 22.73 -32.77
C GLU A 339 43.00 22.28 -33.02
N GLY A 340 42.77 20.97 -32.95
CA GLY A 340 41.43 20.38 -33.10
C GLY A 340 40.57 20.57 -31.85
N GLY A 341 39.34 21.04 -32.05
CA GLY A 341 38.25 20.67 -31.15
C GLY A 341 37.91 19.19 -31.37
N ALA A 342 37.72 18.43 -30.30
CA ALA A 342 37.07 17.13 -30.40
C ALA A 342 35.64 17.31 -30.96
N PRO A 343 35.06 16.31 -31.65
CA PRO A 343 33.63 16.32 -31.89
C PRO A 343 32.91 16.40 -30.53
N ASP A 344 31.90 17.25 -30.46
CA ASP A 344 30.99 17.37 -29.32
C ASP A 344 30.24 16.04 -29.18
N GLU A 345 30.69 15.17 -28.26
CA GLU A 345 30.08 13.86 -27.97
C GLU A 345 28.74 14.07 -27.25
N ARG A 346 27.77 14.55 -28.01
CA ARG A 346 26.36 14.62 -27.60
C ARG A 346 25.92 13.23 -27.20
N GLU A 347 25.63 13.06 -25.92
CA GLU A 347 25.13 11.80 -25.38
C GLU A 347 23.91 11.35 -26.21
N PRO A 348 23.84 10.08 -26.62
CA PRO A 348 22.77 9.61 -27.50
C PRO A 348 21.43 9.75 -26.77
N VAL A 349 20.55 10.57 -27.34
CA VAL A 349 19.16 10.77 -26.87
C VAL A 349 18.54 9.41 -26.56
N PRO A 350 18.13 9.14 -25.31
CA PRO A 350 17.58 7.84 -24.94
C PRO A 350 16.25 7.63 -25.67
N VAL A 351 16.07 6.41 -26.16
CA VAL A 351 14.90 6.03 -26.96
C VAL A 351 14.04 5.13 -26.09
N LEU A 352 13.00 5.71 -25.50
CA LEU A 352 12.10 4.99 -24.62
C LEU A 352 11.03 4.24 -25.41
N LEU A 353 10.75 3.02 -24.99
CA LEU A 353 9.69 2.15 -25.49
C LEU A 353 8.62 1.97 -24.40
N GLY A 354 7.38 2.34 -24.70
CA GLY A 354 6.25 2.21 -23.77
C GLY A 354 5.10 1.37 -24.35
N LEU A 355 4.30 0.76 -23.47
CA LEU A 355 3.03 0.15 -23.87
C LEU A 355 1.98 1.24 -24.10
N ASP A 356 1.09 1.01 -25.06
CA ASP A 356 0.00 1.91 -25.46
C ASP A 356 -0.79 2.45 -24.25
N ARG A 357 -1.27 1.57 -23.36
CA ARG A 357 -2.09 1.95 -22.21
C ARG A 357 -1.37 2.88 -21.22
N TYR A 358 -0.05 2.72 -21.07
CA TYR A 358 0.74 3.53 -20.14
C TYR A 358 1.14 4.86 -20.75
N ALA A 359 1.53 4.87 -22.02
CA ALA A 359 1.82 6.10 -22.74
C ALA A 359 0.59 7.02 -22.83
N LEU A 360 -0.57 6.47 -23.20
CA LEU A 360 -1.83 7.21 -23.28
C LEU A 360 -2.31 7.66 -21.89
N ALA A 361 -2.11 6.85 -20.84
CA ALA A 361 -2.44 7.26 -19.47
C ALA A 361 -1.53 8.40 -18.97
N GLU A 362 -0.22 8.39 -19.28
CA GLU A 362 0.68 9.50 -18.93
C GLU A 362 0.34 10.79 -19.68
N GLU A 363 -0.07 10.70 -20.95
CA GLU A 363 -0.49 11.84 -21.77
C GLU A 363 -1.84 12.41 -21.29
N ALA A 364 -2.87 11.57 -21.12
CA ALA A 364 -4.17 11.99 -20.58
C ALA A 364 -4.07 12.56 -19.14
N LEU A 365 -3.14 12.04 -18.33
CA LEU A 365 -2.84 12.57 -17.01
C LEU A 365 -2.15 13.95 -17.08
N ALA A 366 -1.15 14.12 -17.95
CA ALA A 366 -0.48 15.41 -18.14
C ALA A 366 -1.44 16.49 -18.65
N ASP A 367 -2.22 16.18 -19.70
CA ASP A 367 -3.24 17.08 -20.26
C ASP A 367 -4.33 17.41 -19.21
N GLY A 368 -4.81 16.41 -18.47
CA GLY A 368 -5.81 16.59 -17.43
C GLY A 368 -5.31 17.45 -16.26
N LEU A 369 -4.06 17.29 -15.83
CA LEU A 369 -3.44 18.16 -14.83
C LEU A 369 -3.21 19.58 -15.37
N GLY A 370 -2.76 19.73 -16.62
CA GLY A 370 -2.63 21.03 -17.28
C GLY A 370 -3.96 21.77 -17.44
N ARG A 371 -5.05 21.05 -17.73
CA ARG A 371 -6.43 21.54 -17.75
C ARG A 371 -6.88 22.04 -16.38
N ILE A 372 -6.58 21.31 -15.31
CA ILE A 372 -6.91 21.71 -13.92
C ILE A 372 -6.10 22.94 -13.49
N VAL A 373 -4.80 23.01 -13.81
CA VAL A 373 -3.94 24.17 -13.55
C VAL A 373 -4.50 25.45 -14.19
N ASN A 374 -4.99 25.36 -15.43
CA ASN A 374 -5.39 26.53 -16.22
C ASN A 374 -6.87 26.94 -16.10
N SER A 375 -7.76 26.06 -15.63
CA SER A 375 -9.22 26.32 -15.58
C SER A 375 -9.74 26.90 -14.26
N CYS A 376 -8.95 26.91 -13.19
CA CYS A 376 -9.38 27.40 -11.88
C CYS A 376 -9.52 28.94 -11.81
N GLU A 377 -10.63 29.41 -11.23
CA GLU A 377 -10.84 30.83 -10.94
C GLU A 377 -9.76 31.37 -9.97
N LYS A 378 -8.90 32.26 -10.47
CA LYS A 378 -7.86 32.94 -9.69
C LYS A 378 -8.49 34.04 -8.82
N GLY A 379 -8.27 33.98 -7.51
CA GLY A 379 -8.60 35.07 -6.58
C GLY A 379 -9.87 34.89 -5.73
N ALA A 380 -10.25 33.66 -5.38
CA ALA A 380 -11.29 33.44 -4.37
C ALA A 380 -10.80 33.90 -2.98
N ASP A 381 -11.60 34.69 -2.27
CA ASP A 381 -11.23 35.18 -0.93
C ASP A 381 -11.55 34.14 0.14
N TRP A 382 -10.52 33.41 0.56
CA TRP A 382 -10.58 32.43 1.66
C TRP A 382 -9.83 32.96 2.91
N SER A 383 -9.61 34.27 3.02
CA SER A 383 -8.73 34.87 4.05
C SER A 383 -9.19 34.61 5.49
N ASP A 384 -10.49 34.76 5.78
CA ASP A 384 -11.07 34.45 7.09
C ASP A 384 -10.93 32.95 7.43
N ALA A 385 -11.16 32.06 6.46
CA ALA A 385 -11.02 30.62 6.64
C ALA A 385 -9.56 30.21 6.89
N ALA A 386 -8.61 30.85 6.20
CA ALA A 386 -7.18 30.69 6.43
C ALA A 386 -6.72 31.27 7.78
N ALA A 387 -7.36 32.34 8.27
CA ALA A 387 -7.09 32.90 9.59
C ALA A 387 -7.60 32.00 10.73
N ALA A 388 -8.63 31.17 10.47
CA ALA A 388 -9.16 30.18 11.41
C ALA A 388 -8.43 28.82 11.37
N ALA A 389 -7.40 28.64 10.54
CA ALA A 389 -6.73 27.36 10.34
C ALA A 389 -5.92 26.89 11.58
N PRO A 390 -5.86 25.57 11.86
CA PRO A 390 -5.28 25.05 13.10
C PRO A 390 -3.74 25.00 13.13
N SER A 391 -3.06 25.14 11.98
CA SER A 391 -1.60 25.17 11.89
C SER A 391 -1.11 26.17 10.82
N PRO A 392 0.15 26.63 10.88
CA PRO A 392 0.71 27.52 9.85
C PRO A 392 0.72 26.89 8.45
N SER A 393 1.00 25.59 8.32
CA SER A 393 0.97 24.91 7.01
C SER A 393 -0.45 24.58 6.54
N ALA A 394 -1.42 24.36 7.43
CA ALA A 394 -2.84 24.34 7.07
C ALA A 394 -3.34 25.70 6.54
N ARG A 395 -2.92 26.80 7.17
CA ARG A 395 -3.19 28.17 6.68
C ARG A 395 -2.59 28.40 5.30
N GLU A 396 -1.35 27.96 5.10
CA GLU A 396 -0.64 28.05 3.81
C GLU A 396 -1.39 27.27 2.73
N LEU A 397 -1.73 26.00 3.00
CA LEU A 397 -2.50 25.14 2.09
C LEU A 397 -3.86 25.73 1.70
N ILE A 398 -4.59 26.35 2.63
CA ILE A 398 -5.87 27.01 2.34
C ILE A 398 -5.68 28.22 1.40
N LEU A 399 -4.66 29.07 1.64
CA LEU A 399 -4.38 30.22 0.77
C LEU A 399 -3.90 29.80 -0.64
N THR A 400 -3.10 28.73 -0.72
CA THR A 400 -2.66 28.18 -2.01
C THR A 400 -3.82 27.56 -2.79
N ALA A 401 -4.67 26.75 -2.15
CA ALA A 401 -5.85 26.14 -2.78
C ALA A 401 -6.93 27.17 -3.17
N ALA A 402 -6.99 28.34 -2.53
CA ALA A 402 -7.86 29.44 -2.95
C ALA A 402 -7.49 29.99 -4.34
N THR A 403 -6.21 29.93 -4.71
CA THR A 403 -5.62 30.65 -5.85
C THR A 403 -5.08 29.77 -6.98
N ALA A 404 -4.82 28.47 -6.73
CA ALA A 404 -4.33 27.52 -7.71
C ALA A 404 -5.32 26.35 -7.93
N GLY A 405 -5.45 25.89 -9.18
CA GLY A 405 -6.30 24.74 -9.52
C GLY A 405 -5.71 23.40 -9.13
N LEU A 406 -4.39 23.25 -9.23
CA LEU A 406 -3.63 22.10 -8.73
C LEU A 406 -2.71 22.55 -7.61
N VAL A 407 -2.62 21.77 -6.53
CA VAL A 407 -1.67 21.97 -5.43
C VAL A 407 -1.09 20.62 -5.01
N ALA A 408 0.22 20.56 -4.78
CA ALA A 408 0.85 19.45 -4.10
C ALA A 408 1.03 19.77 -2.61
N HIS A 409 0.74 18.81 -1.74
CA HIS A 409 0.94 18.92 -0.29
C HIS A 409 1.77 17.74 0.21
N SER A 410 2.86 17.99 0.93
CA SER A 410 3.77 16.93 1.39
C SER A 410 4.05 16.96 2.89
N GLY A 411 3.98 15.81 3.53
CA GLY A 411 4.34 15.61 4.95
C GLY A 411 3.99 14.21 5.45
N GLY A 412 4.40 13.92 6.69
CA GLY A 412 4.13 12.64 7.39
C GLY A 412 2.68 12.50 7.87
N GLU A 413 2.44 11.73 8.94
CA GLU A 413 1.08 11.42 9.37
C GLU A 413 0.35 12.65 9.94
N SER A 414 1.00 13.42 10.81
CA SER A 414 0.43 14.60 11.46
C SER A 414 0.06 15.70 10.47
N ALA A 415 0.73 15.75 9.31
CA ALA A 415 0.39 16.63 8.20
C ALA A 415 -0.99 16.34 7.60
N ARG A 416 -1.54 15.13 7.78
CA ARG A 416 -2.85 14.72 7.21
C ARG A 416 -4.04 15.44 7.88
N ALA A 417 -3.82 16.11 9.01
CA ALA A 417 -4.76 17.07 9.58
C ALA A 417 -4.90 18.37 8.76
N GLU A 418 -3.91 18.73 7.95
CA GLU A 418 -3.88 20.00 7.22
C GLU A 418 -4.83 19.98 5.99
N PRO A 419 -4.86 18.91 5.17
CA PRO A 419 -5.91 18.74 4.16
C PRO A 419 -7.31 18.49 4.75
N ALA A 420 -7.41 17.94 5.96
CA ALA A 420 -8.70 17.84 6.67
C ALA A 420 -9.25 19.24 7.03
N ALA A 421 -8.39 20.12 7.56
CA ALA A 421 -8.74 21.51 7.82
C ALA A 421 -9.12 22.27 6.54
N LEU A 422 -8.46 21.99 5.41
CA LEU A 422 -8.83 22.52 4.09
C LEU A 422 -10.25 22.10 3.66
N ILE A 423 -10.62 20.81 3.80
CA ILE A 423 -11.97 20.33 3.46
C ILE A 423 -13.02 21.01 4.35
N ALA A 424 -12.77 21.10 5.66
CA ALA A 424 -13.66 21.78 6.60
C ALA A 424 -13.82 23.28 6.30
N ALA A 425 -12.72 23.97 5.93
CA ALA A 425 -12.73 25.36 5.48
C ALA A 425 -13.59 25.54 4.22
N ALA A 426 -13.41 24.67 3.21
CA ALA A 426 -14.18 24.70 1.99
C ALA A 426 -15.69 24.43 2.23
N HIS A 427 -16.04 23.50 3.13
CA HIS A 427 -17.43 23.30 3.58
C HIS A 427 -18.01 24.54 4.27
N GLY A 428 -17.22 25.23 5.10
CA GLY A 428 -17.60 26.50 5.74
C GLY A 428 -17.87 27.63 4.74
N LEU A 429 -17.19 27.60 3.58
CA LEU A 429 -17.41 28.49 2.45
C LEU A 429 -18.55 28.04 1.51
N GLY A 430 -19.22 26.92 1.82
CA GLY A 430 -20.34 26.38 1.04
C GLY A 430 -19.94 25.55 -0.19
N LEU A 431 -18.66 25.21 -0.35
CA LEU A 431 -18.13 24.45 -1.47
C LEU A 431 -18.33 22.94 -1.29
N ARG A 432 -18.52 22.23 -2.42
CA ARG A 432 -18.61 20.77 -2.50
C ARG A 432 -17.21 20.17 -2.45
N ALA A 433 -16.61 20.19 -1.27
CA ALA A 433 -15.30 19.56 -1.01
C ALA A 433 -15.44 18.09 -0.62
N VAL A 434 -14.55 17.23 -1.10
CA VAL A 434 -14.43 15.84 -0.67
C VAL A 434 -12.97 15.39 -0.67
N GLY A 435 -12.61 14.52 0.26
CA GLY A 435 -11.35 13.80 0.31
C GLY A 435 -11.44 12.39 -0.25
N THR A 436 -10.33 11.85 -0.72
CA THR A 436 -10.25 10.48 -1.23
C THR A 436 -8.93 9.80 -0.83
N THR A 437 -9.03 8.53 -0.47
CA THR A 437 -7.93 7.68 0.03
C THR A 437 -7.85 6.37 -0.74
N HIS A 438 -6.73 5.67 -0.63
CA HIS A 438 -6.58 4.33 -1.21
C HIS A 438 -7.16 3.23 -0.30
N SER A 439 -7.27 3.49 1.01
CA SER A 439 -7.85 2.54 1.98
C SER A 439 -9.15 3.05 2.62
N VAL A 440 -10.01 2.10 3.04
CA VAL A 440 -11.23 2.37 3.82
C VAL A 440 -10.91 3.02 5.17
N ASP A 441 -9.77 2.64 5.76
CA ASP A 441 -9.35 3.15 7.06
C ASP A 441 -8.86 4.60 6.98
N GLY A 442 -8.11 4.95 5.92
CA GLY A 442 -7.76 6.32 5.59
C GLY A 442 -9.00 7.20 5.38
N ALA A 443 -10.03 6.70 4.68
CA ALA A 443 -11.27 7.44 4.47
C ALA A 443 -11.98 7.72 5.81
N ARG A 444 -12.05 6.70 6.68
CA ARG A 444 -12.62 6.84 8.03
C ARG A 444 -11.84 7.85 8.88
N GLY A 445 -10.51 7.81 8.83
CA GLY A 445 -9.63 8.74 9.54
C GLY A 445 -9.79 10.19 9.08
N LEU A 446 -9.80 10.42 7.76
CA LEU A 446 -10.02 11.75 7.18
C LEU A 446 -11.42 12.28 7.51
N ALA A 447 -12.46 11.45 7.37
CA ALA A 447 -13.82 11.84 7.72
C ALA A 447 -13.98 12.19 9.21
N ALA A 448 -13.28 11.48 10.09
CA ALA A 448 -13.26 11.78 11.52
C ALA A 448 -12.50 13.08 11.84
N ALA A 449 -11.42 13.38 11.11
CA ALA A 449 -10.66 14.62 11.26
C ALA A 449 -11.40 15.87 10.75
N VAL A 450 -12.21 15.73 9.69
CA VAL A 450 -13.11 16.79 9.19
C VAL A 450 -14.36 16.94 10.07
N GLY A 451 -14.89 15.83 10.61
CA GLY A 451 -16.11 15.79 11.42
C GLY A 451 -17.40 15.44 10.66
N ASP A 452 -17.34 15.16 9.35
CA ASP A 452 -18.47 14.67 8.55
C ASP A 452 -18.15 13.31 7.90
N PRO A 453 -18.90 12.22 8.19
CA PRO A 453 -18.80 10.93 7.51
C PRO A 453 -18.89 10.96 5.97
N ARG A 454 -19.40 12.04 5.34
CA ARG A 454 -19.48 12.20 3.88
C ARG A 454 -18.27 12.90 3.26
N SER A 455 -17.41 13.49 4.08
CA SER A 455 -16.28 14.30 3.64
C SER A 455 -15.12 13.49 3.05
N ALA A 456 -15.10 12.16 3.18
CA ALA A 456 -14.06 11.31 2.61
C ALA A 456 -14.59 9.95 2.11
N VAL A 457 -13.99 9.44 1.03
CA VAL A 457 -14.34 8.15 0.40
C VAL A 457 -13.09 7.40 -0.10
N VAL A 458 -13.26 6.15 -0.54
CA VAL A 458 -12.19 5.39 -1.20
C VAL A 458 -12.17 5.69 -2.70
N LEU A 459 -10.97 5.87 -3.27
CA LEU A 459 -10.78 6.33 -4.66
C LEU A 459 -11.44 5.42 -5.71
N SER A 460 -11.36 4.10 -5.56
CA SER A 460 -12.05 3.15 -6.45
C SER A 460 -13.56 3.31 -6.43
N ASP A 461 -14.12 3.71 -5.28
CA ASP A 461 -15.55 3.76 -5.03
C ASP A 461 -16.11 5.13 -5.46
N LEU A 462 -15.28 6.18 -5.40
CA LEU A 462 -15.48 7.47 -6.06
C LEU A 462 -15.51 7.34 -7.59
N LEU A 463 -14.45 6.76 -8.19
CA LEU A 463 -14.32 6.64 -9.65
C LEU A 463 -15.47 5.80 -10.25
N SER A 464 -15.82 4.69 -9.62
CA SER A 464 -16.94 3.82 -10.03
C SER A 464 -18.34 4.40 -9.71
N GLY A 465 -18.44 5.51 -8.97
CA GLY A 465 -19.71 6.09 -8.54
C GLY A 465 -20.47 5.25 -7.50
N ALA A 466 -19.80 4.32 -6.83
CA ALA A 466 -20.35 3.52 -5.74
C ALA A 466 -20.45 4.31 -4.42
N ALA A 467 -19.62 5.34 -4.24
CA ALA A 467 -19.62 6.22 -3.09
C ALA A 467 -19.24 7.67 -3.48
N GLY A 468 -19.56 8.63 -2.60
CA GLY A 468 -19.13 10.02 -2.75
C GLY A 468 -20.13 10.92 -3.48
N PRO A 469 -19.68 12.04 -4.06
CA PRO A 469 -20.51 12.95 -4.84
C PRO A 469 -21.04 12.27 -6.11
N GLY A 470 -22.24 12.67 -6.53
CA GLY A 470 -22.79 12.25 -7.82
C GLY A 470 -22.03 12.85 -9.01
N ARG A 471 -22.38 12.42 -10.22
CA ARG A 471 -21.93 13.05 -11.46
C ARG A 471 -22.91 14.14 -11.90
N ASP A 472 -22.41 15.14 -12.62
CA ASP A 472 -23.19 16.25 -13.16
C ASP A 472 -23.89 15.92 -14.50
N ALA A 473 -24.26 16.93 -15.29
CA ALA A 473 -24.97 16.76 -16.56
C ALA A 473 -24.06 16.25 -17.69
N ASP A 474 -22.77 16.58 -17.65
CA ASP A 474 -21.76 16.23 -18.66
C ASP A 474 -20.99 14.95 -18.28
N GLY A 475 -21.09 14.55 -17.01
CA GLY A 475 -20.60 13.27 -16.48
C GLY A 475 -19.41 13.39 -15.54
N ALA A 476 -18.92 14.60 -15.28
CA ALA A 476 -17.84 14.84 -14.33
C ALA A 476 -18.33 14.72 -12.87
N LEU A 477 -17.41 14.53 -11.93
CA LEU A 477 -17.71 14.51 -10.50
C LEU A 477 -18.20 15.88 -10.03
N ALA A 478 -19.35 15.91 -9.35
CA ALA A 478 -20.00 17.16 -8.94
C ALA A 478 -19.33 17.79 -7.69
N VAL A 479 -18.06 18.18 -7.82
CA VAL A 479 -17.21 18.75 -6.76
C VAL A 479 -16.61 20.09 -7.16
N ASP A 480 -16.32 20.91 -6.14
CA ASP A 480 -15.56 22.17 -6.27
C ASP A 480 -14.11 22.00 -5.81
N LEU A 481 -13.85 21.04 -4.91
CA LEU A 481 -12.54 20.68 -4.38
C LEU A 481 -12.45 19.16 -4.16
N LEU A 482 -11.40 18.54 -4.68
CA LEU A 482 -11.00 17.16 -4.39
C LEU A 482 -9.62 17.12 -3.73
N VAL A 483 -9.49 16.37 -2.64
CA VAL A 483 -8.23 16.12 -1.94
C VAL A 483 -7.87 14.64 -2.02
N VAL A 484 -6.79 14.27 -2.72
CA VAL A 484 -6.23 12.91 -2.70
C VAL A 484 -5.24 12.83 -1.54
N LEU A 485 -5.57 12.16 -0.44
CA LEU A 485 -4.73 12.15 0.79
C LEU A 485 -3.56 11.14 0.74
N ASP A 486 -3.67 10.15 -0.16
CA ASP A 486 -2.68 9.09 -0.34
C ASP A 486 -2.07 9.16 -1.76
N ALA A 487 -1.71 10.35 -2.24
CA ALA A 487 -1.22 10.57 -3.61
C ALA A 487 0.01 9.70 -4.02
N PRO A 488 0.97 9.33 -3.14
CA PRO A 488 2.04 8.38 -3.48
C PRO A 488 1.55 7.02 -4.01
N GLN A 489 0.33 6.59 -3.65
CA GLN A 489 -0.25 5.32 -4.09
C GLN A 489 -0.90 5.39 -5.48
N LEU A 490 -1.01 6.57 -6.09
CA LEU A 490 -1.65 6.78 -7.38
C LEU A 490 -0.74 6.31 -8.54
N ASP A 491 -1.18 5.31 -9.29
CA ASP A 491 -0.58 4.93 -10.59
C ASP A 491 -1.14 5.78 -11.75
N VAL A 492 -0.49 5.70 -12.91
CA VAL A 492 -0.85 6.57 -14.06
C VAL A 492 -2.23 6.24 -14.64
N GLU A 493 -2.65 4.97 -14.63
CA GLU A 493 -3.98 4.55 -15.13
C GLU A 493 -5.09 5.12 -14.22
N THR A 494 -4.95 4.96 -12.90
CA THR A 494 -5.89 5.54 -11.92
C THR A 494 -5.82 7.07 -11.89
N GLY A 495 -4.64 7.64 -12.15
CA GLY A 495 -4.42 9.08 -12.27
C GLY A 495 -5.16 9.70 -13.46
N ALA A 496 -5.03 9.10 -14.65
CA ALA A 496 -5.75 9.52 -15.85
C ALA A 496 -7.27 9.47 -15.62
N MET A 497 -7.79 8.32 -15.15
CA MET A 497 -9.21 8.17 -14.79
C MET A 497 -9.69 9.20 -13.77
N LEU A 498 -8.81 9.68 -12.88
CA LEU A 498 -9.14 10.70 -11.90
C LEU A 498 -9.28 12.08 -12.56
N VAL A 499 -8.29 12.52 -13.34
CA VAL A 499 -8.33 13.86 -13.94
C VAL A 499 -9.31 13.99 -15.10
N GLU A 500 -9.63 12.90 -15.81
CA GLU A 500 -10.76 12.82 -16.74
C GLU A 500 -12.11 12.97 -16.02
N ALA A 501 -12.23 12.46 -14.79
CA ALA A 501 -13.47 12.53 -14.01
C ALA A 501 -13.72 13.90 -13.35
N LEU A 502 -12.82 14.87 -13.47
CA LEU A 502 -12.96 16.22 -12.92
C LEU A 502 -13.45 17.23 -13.97
N ALA A 503 -14.26 18.18 -13.51
CA ALA A 503 -14.74 19.29 -14.32
C ALA A 503 -13.69 20.40 -14.41
N ASP A 504 -13.77 21.22 -15.47
CA ASP A 504 -12.97 22.44 -15.57
C ASP A 504 -13.34 23.37 -14.39
N GLY A 505 -12.32 23.96 -13.75
CA GLY A 505 -12.47 24.81 -12.57
C GLY A 505 -12.52 24.08 -11.22
N THR A 506 -12.61 22.75 -11.19
CA THR A 506 -12.44 21.97 -9.95
C THR A 506 -11.01 22.12 -9.41
N ARG A 507 -10.87 22.35 -8.10
CA ARG A 507 -9.57 22.35 -7.41
C ARG A 507 -9.15 20.92 -7.05
N LEU A 508 -7.91 20.55 -7.34
CA LEU A 508 -7.30 19.27 -6.98
C LEU A 508 -6.10 19.48 -6.06
N VAL A 509 -6.11 18.83 -4.89
CA VAL A 509 -4.94 18.74 -4.01
C VAL A 509 -4.43 17.31 -4.01
N LEU A 510 -3.20 17.12 -4.50
CA LEU A 510 -2.47 15.87 -4.35
C LEU A 510 -1.66 15.95 -3.06
N SER A 511 -2.09 15.22 -2.04
CA SER A 511 -1.46 15.19 -0.72
C SER A 511 -0.82 13.83 -0.44
N GLY A 512 0.32 13.82 0.23
CA GLY A 512 0.87 12.60 0.83
C GLY A 512 2.36 12.68 1.14
N ASP A 513 2.91 11.55 1.53
CA ASP A 513 4.27 11.43 2.02
C ASP A 513 5.23 10.96 0.91
N PRO A 514 6.23 11.76 0.48
CA PRO A 514 7.17 11.33 -0.55
C PRO A 514 8.16 10.24 -0.06
N GLY A 515 8.22 9.95 1.24
CA GLY A 515 9.08 8.92 1.81
C GLY A 515 8.52 7.49 1.75
N VAL A 516 7.23 7.31 1.50
CA VAL A 516 6.63 5.95 1.39
C VAL A 516 6.85 5.31 0.02
N LEU A 517 6.68 3.99 -0.04
CA LEU A 517 6.63 3.23 -1.28
C LEU A 517 5.55 3.81 -2.19
N GLY A 518 5.86 3.92 -3.49
CA GLY A 518 4.90 4.36 -4.50
C GLY A 518 3.78 3.34 -4.77
N SER A 519 2.92 3.70 -5.73
CA SER A 519 1.80 2.90 -6.24
C SER A 519 2.14 1.44 -6.54
N ALA A 520 1.14 0.55 -6.44
CA ALA A 520 1.29 -0.85 -6.84
C ALA A 520 1.25 -1.06 -8.38
N GLY A 521 0.69 -0.11 -9.12
CA GLY A 521 0.71 -0.05 -10.58
C GLY A 521 1.93 0.67 -11.16
N ALA A 522 1.86 1.04 -12.44
CA ALA A 522 2.94 1.72 -13.14
C ALA A 522 3.02 3.22 -12.85
N GLY A 523 4.21 3.78 -13.01
CA GLY A 523 4.52 5.20 -12.82
C GLY A 523 4.72 5.62 -11.37
N ARG A 524 4.88 6.92 -11.15
CA ARG A 524 5.20 7.53 -9.85
C ARG A 524 4.61 8.94 -9.73
N VAL A 525 3.31 9.05 -10.05
CA VAL A 525 2.56 10.30 -10.28
C VAL A 525 2.91 11.42 -9.31
N PHE A 526 2.82 11.18 -7.99
CA PHE A 526 3.07 12.21 -6.98
C PHE A 526 4.54 12.68 -6.96
N ALA A 527 5.50 11.78 -7.13
CA ALA A 527 6.92 12.13 -7.20
C ALA A 527 7.26 12.90 -8.49
N ASP A 528 6.57 12.60 -9.59
CA ASP A 528 6.75 13.31 -10.87
C ASP A 528 6.17 14.72 -10.84
N VAL A 529 4.98 14.90 -10.25
CA VAL A 529 4.38 16.23 -10.01
C VAL A 529 5.28 17.09 -9.11
N LEU A 530 5.84 16.51 -8.04
CA LEU A 530 6.79 17.20 -7.15
C LEU A 530 8.12 17.54 -7.86
N ALA A 531 8.63 16.65 -8.71
CA ALA A 531 9.88 16.85 -9.44
C ALA A 531 9.74 17.90 -10.57
N ALA A 532 8.66 17.84 -11.35
CA ALA A 532 8.36 18.77 -12.43
C ALA A 532 8.00 20.19 -11.93
N ARG A 533 7.54 20.32 -10.66
CA ARG A 533 7.08 21.59 -10.06
C ARG A 533 5.98 22.29 -10.86
N ALA A 534 5.16 21.52 -11.58
CA ALA A 534 4.06 22.02 -12.41
C ALA A 534 2.91 22.70 -11.63
N CYS A 535 2.96 22.66 -10.30
CA CYS A 535 2.03 23.34 -9.40
C CYS A 535 2.74 23.83 -8.12
N PRO A 536 2.13 24.76 -7.35
CA PRO A 536 2.60 25.11 -6.02
C PRO A 536 2.70 23.88 -5.10
N VAL A 537 3.78 23.81 -4.32
CA VAL A 537 4.05 22.73 -3.36
C VAL A 537 4.03 23.32 -1.94
N VAL A 538 3.12 22.85 -1.09
CA VAL A 538 3.05 23.20 0.33
C VAL A 538 3.65 22.07 1.16
N VAL A 539 4.74 22.35 1.87
CA VAL A 539 5.40 21.37 2.75
C VAL A 539 4.91 21.58 4.19
N SER A 540 4.38 20.53 4.80
CA SER A 540 4.00 20.60 6.21
C SER A 540 5.24 20.74 7.09
N ARG A 541 5.14 21.62 8.10
CA ARG A 541 6.15 21.82 9.14
C ARG A 541 5.73 21.15 10.46
N THR A 542 4.75 20.25 10.41
CA THR A 542 4.17 19.56 11.58
C THR A 542 4.82 18.18 11.71
N PRO A 543 5.74 17.96 12.68
CA PRO A 543 6.45 16.69 12.80
C PRO A 543 5.63 15.58 13.47
N ASP A 544 5.87 14.35 13.01
CA ASP A 544 5.91 13.10 13.79
C ASP A 544 6.02 13.18 15.33
N PRO A 545 5.00 13.04 16.20
CA PRO A 545 5.22 13.11 17.64
C PRO A 545 5.87 11.85 18.23
N GLY A 546 6.79 12.04 19.18
CA GLY A 546 7.38 10.99 20.02
C GLY A 546 8.39 10.07 19.31
N PRO A 547 8.85 9.00 19.98
CA PRO A 547 9.98 8.19 19.52
C PRO A 547 9.74 7.50 18.17
N LEU A 548 8.48 7.19 17.84
CA LEU A 548 8.10 6.65 16.53
C LEU A 548 8.26 7.69 15.41
N GLY A 549 7.82 8.94 15.64
CA GLY A 549 7.99 10.03 14.69
C GLY A 549 9.45 10.41 14.49
N GLU A 550 10.23 10.44 15.57
CA GLU A 550 11.69 10.65 15.55
C GLU A 550 12.40 9.59 14.70
N LEU A 551 12.13 8.30 14.96
CA LEU A 551 12.72 7.18 14.20
C LEU A 551 12.36 7.23 12.72
N VAL A 552 11.08 7.47 12.40
CA VAL A 552 10.61 7.56 11.00
C VAL A 552 11.23 8.78 10.30
N SER A 553 11.31 9.94 10.96
CA SER A 553 11.96 11.14 10.43
C SER A 553 13.43 10.90 10.11
N GLY A 554 14.17 10.24 11.00
CA GLY A 554 15.56 9.83 10.76
C GLY A 554 15.69 8.92 9.53
N ILE A 555 14.85 7.88 9.44
CA ILE A 555 14.84 6.95 8.30
C ILE A 555 14.57 7.69 6.97
N GLY A 556 13.73 8.75 6.98
CA GLY A 556 13.46 9.57 5.80
C GLY A 556 14.70 10.28 5.26
N ILE A 557 15.48 10.93 6.14
CA ILE A 557 16.73 11.60 5.75
C ILE A 557 17.89 10.62 5.46
N GLY A 558 17.82 9.39 5.98
CA GLY A 558 18.79 8.32 5.75
C GLY A 558 19.57 7.89 7.00
N GLU A 559 19.11 8.27 8.19
CA GLU A 559 19.76 8.00 9.46
C GLU A 559 18.94 7.01 10.30
N LEU A 560 19.50 5.83 10.57
CA LEU A 560 18.88 4.84 11.47
C LEU A 560 19.41 5.01 12.91
N GLY A 561 18.93 6.05 13.59
CA GLY A 561 19.23 6.31 15.00
C GLY A 561 18.53 5.33 15.96
N GLN A 562 19.12 5.13 17.15
CA GLN A 562 18.41 4.53 18.27
C GLN A 562 17.69 5.63 19.06
N VAL A 563 16.35 5.58 19.07
CA VAL A 563 15.50 6.47 19.86
C VAL A 563 15.31 5.94 21.29
N ASP A 564 15.07 6.83 22.26
CA ASP A 564 14.63 6.43 23.61
C ASP A 564 13.12 6.22 23.61
N ALA A 565 12.67 5.00 23.93
CA ALA A 565 11.27 4.58 23.88
C ALA A 565 10.83 3.99 25.23
N PRO A 566 10.70 4.82 26.28
CA PRO A 566 10.40 4.36 27.64
C PRO A 566 8.98 3.78 27.79
N GLY A 567 8.03 4.19 26.94
CA GLY A 567 6.70 3.56 26.83
C GLY A 567 6.70 2.27 25.99
N LYS A 568 7.85 1.88 25.43
CA LYS A 568 8.06 0.79 24.45
C LYS A 568 7.44 1.10 23.10
N GLU A 569 7.42 2.38 22.72
CA GLU A 569 6.98 2.87 21.41
C GLU A 569 7.75 2.19 20.27
N VAL A 570 9.05 1.92 20.49
CA VAL A 570 9.93 1.15 19.60
C VAL A 570 10.58 0.02 20.41
N VAL A 571 10.60 -1.20 19.87
CA VAL A 571 11.28 -2.36 20.47
C VAL A 571 12.02 -3.14 19.38
N ILE A 572 13.33 -3.29 19.53
CA ILE A 572 14.17 -4.08 18.62
C ILE A 572 14.33 -5.51 19.16
N VAL A 573 14.12 -6.51 18.31
CA VAL A 573 14.16 -7.94 18.66
C VAL A 573 15.10 -8.67 17.68
N PRO A 574 16.38 -8.87 18.02
CA PRO A 574 17.31 -9.59 17.17
C PRO A 574 16.98 -11.08 17.11
N VAL A 575 17.11 -11.69 15.92
CA VAL A 575 16.83 -13.12 15.67
C VAL A 575 17.88 -13.73 14.74
N ARG A 576 18.25 -14.99 14.98
CA ARG A 576 19.34 -15.67 14.25
C ARG A 576 18.91 -16.33 12.95
N ASP A 577 17.64 -16.74 12.87
CA ASP A 577 17.08 -17.45 11.74
C ASP A 577 15.58 -17.17 11.59
N ALA A 578 15.01 -17.56 10.45
CA ALA A 578 13.60 -17.32 10.13
C ALA A 578 12.62 -18.12 11.01
N GLY A 579 13.02 -19.27 11.56
CA GLY A 579 12.21 -20.03 12.53
C GLY A 579 12.11 -19.30 13.86
N GLU A 580 13.24 -18.75 14.36
CA GLU A 580 13.22 -17.82 15.49
C GLU A 580 12.40 -16.55 15.15
N ALA A 581 12.54 -15.97 13.96
CA ALA A 581 11.76 -14.80 13.53
C ALA A 581 10.24 -15.05 13.61
N VAL A 582 9.75 -16.16 13.06
CA VAL A 582 8.33 -16.55 13.16
C VAL A 582 7.93 -16.79 14.62
N HIS A 583 8.73 -17.52 15.40
CA HIS A 583 8.43 -17.80 16.80
C HIS A 583 8.32 -16.52 17.65
N ARG A 584 9.30 -15.60 17.53
CA ARG A 584 9.27 -14.31 18.23
C ARG A 584 8.09 -13.46 17.78
N THR A 585 7.78 -13.42 16.49
CA THR A 585 6.62 -12.67 15.96
C THR A 585 5.31 -13.18 16.57
N VAL A 586 5.11 -14.49 16.63
CA VAL A 586 3.93 -15.10 17.26
C VAL A 586 3.87 -14.78 18.76
N GLN A 587 5.00 -14.83 19.48
CA GLN A 587 5.11 -14.45 20.89
C GLN A 587 4.86 -12.94 21.14
N LEU A 588 5.22 -12.08 20.19
CA LEU A 588 4.97 -10.64 20.25
C LEU A 588 3.48 -10.36 20.11
N VAL A 589 2.86 -10.81 19.01
CA VAL A 589 1.46 -10.55 18.68
C VAL A 589 0.50 -11.19 19.70
N ALA A 590 0.74 -12.43 20.11
CA ALA A 590 -0.21 -13.16 20.95
C ALA A 590 -0.13 -12.82 22.44
N ASP A 591 1.07 -12.52 22.96
CA ASP A 591 1.33 -12.48 24.40
C ASP A 591 2.05 -11.20 24.87
N SER A 592 3.03 -10.71 24.12
CA SER A 592 3.92 -9.64 24.62
C SER A 592 3.35 -8.25 24.39
N VAL A 593 2.85 -7.94 23.20
CA VAL A 593 2.22 -6.66 22.86
C VAL A 593 0.95 -6.41 23.70
N PRO A 594 -0.01 -7.36 23.82
CA PRO A 594 -1.17 -7.19 24.69
C PRO A 594 -0.80 -6.94 26.16
N ARG A 595 0.20 -7.65 26.68
CA ARG A 595 0.67 -7.51 28.07
C ARG A 595 1.47 -6.22 28.32
N ALA A 596 2.24 -5.74 27.34
CA ALA A 596 3.19 -4.64 27.52
C ALA A 596 2.54 -3.26 27.38
N ILE A 597 1.55 -3.13 26.49
CA ILE A 597 0.95 -1.85 26.08
C ILE A 597 -0.58 -1.92 25.86
N GLY A 598 -1.23 -3.06 26.13
CA GLY A 598 -2.69 -3.19 26.08
C GLY A 598 -3.31 -3.26 24.68
N VAL A 599 -2.51 -3.41 23.62
CA VAL A 599 -3.03 -3.57 22.24
C VAL A 599 -3.37 -5.04 21.98
N PRO A 600 -4.62 -5.39 21.62
CA PRO A 600 -5.00 -6.78 21.39
C PRO A 600 -4.44 -7.33 20.06
N PRO A 601 -4.41 -8.66 19.87
CA PRO A 601 -3.90 -9.28 18.63
C PRO A 601 -4.70 -8.89 17.37
N SER A 602 -5.97 -8.50 17.50
CA SER A 602 -6.80 -7.97 16.41
C SER A 602 -6.24 -6.68 15.82
N ASP A 603 -5.68 -5.84 16.68
CA ASP A 603 -5.26 -4.47 16.41
C ASP A 603 -3.73 -4.39 16.21
N THR A 604 -3.08 -5.56 16.13
CA THR A 604 -1.65 -5.71 15.88
C THR A 604 -1.45 -6.24 14.46
N GLN A 605 -0.62 -5.58 13.66
CA GLN A 605 -0.35 -5.99 12.27
C GLN A 605 1.09 -6.48 12.10
N VAL A 606 1.27 -7.61 11.42
CA VAL A 606 2.60 -8.09 11.02
C VAL A 606 2.92 -7.62 9.60
N ILE A 607 4.14 -7.15 9.37
CA ILE A 607 4.63 -6.68 8.06
C ILE A 607 5.95 -7.38 7.74
N THR A 608 6.13 -7.85 6.50
CA THR A 608 7.40 -8.43 6.02
C THR A 608 7.65 -8.07 4.56
N VAL A 609 8.84 -8.37 4.03
CA VAL A 609 9.27 -7.97 2.67
C VAL A 609 8.49 -8.73 1.59
N GLY A 610 8.27 -10.03 1.76
CA GLY A 610 7.78 -10.92 0.69
C GLY A 610 6.72 -11.95 1.09
N HIS A 611 6.09 -12.54 0.07
CA HIS A 611 5.05 -13.55 0.25
C HIS A 611 5.60 -14.96 0.56
N GLY A 612 6.69 -15.33 -0.12
CA GLY A 612 7.42 -16.58 0.06
C GLY A 612 8.60 -16.44 1.01
N GLY A 613 9.41 -17.49 1.12
CA GLY A 613 10.47 -17.58 2.13
C GLY A 613 9.94 -18.11 3.47
N SER A 614 10.85 -18.47 4.36
CA SER A 614 10.53 -19.20 5.61
C SER A 614 9.92 -18.33 6.71
N ALA A 615 10.04 -17.00 6.59
CA ALA A 615 9.30 -16.01 7.39
C ALA A 615 8.56 -14.96 6.51
N GLY A 616 8.18 -15.33 5.27
CA GLY A 616 7.30 -14.51 4.44
C GLY A 616 5.84 -14.52 4.92
N THR A 617 4.97 -13.72 4.29
CA THR A 617 3.56 -13.60 4.73
C THR A 617 2.84 -14.94 4.80
N THR A 618 3.16 -15.90 3.91
CA THR A 618 2.54 -17.23 3.92
C THR A 618 2.85 -18.00 5.21
N ALA A 619 4.12 -18.04 5.62
CA ALA A 619 4.56 -18.74 6.83
C ALA A 619 4.07 -18.04 8.11
N LEU A 620 4.18 -16.71 8.16
CA LEU A 620 3.72 -15.90 9.28
C LEU A 620 2.20 -16.02 9.50
N ASN A 621 1.39 -15.93 8.43
CA ASN A 621 -0.06 -16.10 8.53
C ASN A 621 -0.46 -17.49 9.03
N ALA A 622 0.20 -18.56 8.56
CA ALA A 622 -0.09 -19.92 9.00
C ALA A 622 0.19 -20.10 10.50
N ALA A 623 1.35 -19.63 10.97
CA ALA A 623 1.73 -19.69 12.38
C ALA A 623 0.83 -18.82 13.29
N LEU A 624 0.46 -17.62 12.82
CA LEU A 624 -0.44 -16.72 13.54
C LEU A 624 -1.87 -17.29 13.61
N LYS A 625 -2.40 -17.86 12.51
CA LYS A 625 -3.68 -18.59 12.54
C LYS A 625 -3.63 -19.76 13.54
N GLN A 626 -2.58 -20.57 13.50
CA GLN A 626 -2.42 -21.71 14.43
C GLN A 626 -2.41 -21.28 15.91
N ARG A 627 -1.90 -20.08 16.23
CA ARG A 627 -1.84 -19.52 17.60
C ARG A 627 -3.10 -18.77 18.03
N LEU A 628 -3.79 -18.10 17.10
CA LEU A 628 -4.82 -17.10 17.39
C LEU A 628 -6.24 -17.52 16.96
N ASN A 629 -6.39 -18.28 15.88
CA ASN A 629 -7.65 -18.89 15.46
C ASN A 629 -7.46 -20.32 14.92
N PRO A 630 -7.05 -21.27 15.78
CA PRO A 630 -6.81 -22.65 15.39
C PRO A 630 -8.12 -23.33 14.95
N GLY A 631 -8.16 -23.75 13.69
CA GLY A 631 -9.33 -24.40 13.10
C GLY A 631 -8.96 -25.34 11.95
N PRO A 632 -9.93 -26.11 11.44
CA PRO A 632 -9.71 -27.12 10.39
C PRO A 632 -9.52 -26.54 8.98
N GLY A 633 -9.61 -25.22 8.78
CA GLY A 633 -9.45 -24.56 7.48
C GLY A 633 -10.49 -25.01 6.45
N ARG A 634 -11.73 -25.29 6.88
CA ARG A 634 -12.72 -26.04 6.09
C ARG A 634 -13.09 -25.41 4.75
N PHE A 635 -12.91 -24.10 4.60
CA PHE A 635 -13.24 -23.38 3.37
C PHE A 635 -11.99 -22.79 2.74
N GLY A 636 -11.24 -23.60 1.97
CA GLY A 636 -10.02 -23.15 1.31
C GLY A 636 -8.88 -22.72 2.25
N GLY A 637 -8.82 -23.27 3.46
CA GLY A 637 -7.90 -22.86 4.53
C GLY A 637 -8.51 -21.91 5.57
N PHE A 638 -9.68 -21.33 5.28
CA PHE A 638 -10.35 -20.37 6.17
C PHE A 638 -11.34 -21.02 7.15
N ASP A 639 -11.45 -20.42 8.33
CA ASP A 639 -12.49 -20.66 9.35
C ASP A 639 -13.06 -19.31 9.84
N PRO A 640 -14.29 -19.28 10.41
CA PRO A 640 -14.85 -18.09 11.05
C PRO A 640 -13.91 -17.49 12.11
N GLY A 641 -13.85 -16.16 12.17
CA GLY A 641 -12.92 -15.42 13.03
C GLY A 641 -11.52 -15.19 12.43
N ASP A 642 -11.17 -15.79 11.29
CA ASP A 642 -9.89 -15.51 10.64
C ASP A 642 -9.81 -14.06 10.15
N ARG A 643 -8.73 -13.35 10.50
CA ARG A 643 -8.34 -12.12 9.80
C ARG A 643 -7.89 -12.46 8.38
N VAL A 644 -8.40 -11.71 7.42
CA VAL A 644 -8.15 -11.90 5.99
C VAL A 644 -7.92 -10.57 5.28
N VAL A 645 -7.36 -10.64 4.08
CA VAL A 645 -7.46 -9.59 3.07
C VAL A 645 -8.23 -10.13 1.87
N HIS A 646 -9.21 -9.35 1.44
CA HIS A 646 -9.91 -9.53 0.17
C HIS A 646 -9.18 -8.72 -0.92
N VAL A 647 -8.93 -9.35 -2.06
CA VAL A 647 -8.26 -8.78 -3.22
C VAL A 647 -9.26 -8.77 -4.39
N PRO A 648 -10.17 -7.77 -4.45
CA PRO A 648 -11.22 -7.71 -5.48
C PRO A 648 -10.66 -7.42 -6.88
N ALA A 649 -9.45 -6.84 -6.97
CA ALA A 649 -8.72 -6.55 -8.19
C ALA A 649 -7.21 -6.59 -7.90
N PRO A 650 -6.33 -6.75 -8.90
CA PRO A 650 -4.89 -6.53 -8.73
C PRO A 650 -4.60 -5.17 -8.07
N GLY A 651 -3.57 -5.10 -7.24
CA GLY A 651 -3.21 -3.90 -6.46
C GLY A 651 -4.16 -3.59 -5.28
N ARG A 652 -5.48 -3.77 -5.42
CA ARG A 652 -6.46 -3.43 -4.38
C ARG A 652 -6.52 -4.48 -3.26
N VAL A 653 -6.20 -4.07 -2.03
CA VAL A 653 -6.25 -4.89 -0.82
C VAL A 653 -7.27 -4.32 0.16
N VAL A 654 -8.21 -5.13 0.62
CA VAL A 654 -9.24 -4.73 1.59
C VAL A 654 -9.19 -5.67 2.80
N PRO A 655 -8.68 -5.22 3.97
CA PRO A 655 -8.71 -6.01 5.19
C PRO A 655 -10.13 -6.33 5.67
N GLY A 656 -10.28 -7.50 6.28
CA GLY A 656 -11.55 -7.95 6.85
C GLY A 656 -11.41 -9.17 7.75
N SER A 657 -12.55 -9.77 8.10
CA SER A 657 -12.62 -11.02 8.86
C SER A 657 -13.64 -11.98 8.26
N VAL A 658 -13.44 -13.29 8.48
CA VAL A 658 -14.42 -14.31 8.07
C VAL A 658 -15.57 -14.36 9.07
N VAL A 659 -16.78 -14.04 8.62
CA VAL A 659 -18.00 -14.14 9.42
C VAL A 659 -18.54 -15.58 9.39
N SER A 660 -18.59 -16.18 8.20
CA SER A 660 -19.06 -17.56 8.00
C SER A 660 -18.64 -18.11 6.64
N ALA A 661 -18.80 -19.42 6.45
CA ALA A 661 -18.57 -20.10 5.17
C ALA A 661 -19.69 -21.13 4.94
N ASP A 662 -20.23 -21.16 3.73
CA ASP A 662 -21.32 -22.06 3.33
C ASP A 662 -21.16 -22.49 1.86
N ALA A 663 -22.18 -23.13 1.28
CA ALA A 663 -22.12 -23.62 -0.10
C ALA A 663 -22.18 -22.51 -1.18
N GLU A 664 -22.57 -21.27 -0.83
CA GLU A 664 -22.60 -20.11 -1.73
C GLU A 664 -21.25 -19.38 -1.77
N GLY A 665 -20.43 -19.50 -0.72
CA GLY A 665 -19.13 -18.83 -0.63
C GLY A 665 -18.61 -18.60 0.78
N LEU A 666 -17.52 -17.83 0.84
CA LEU A 666 -16.95 -17.26 2.05
C LEU A 666 -17.62 -15.89 2.30
N ARG A 667 -18.22 -15.71 3.48
CA ARG A 667 -18.85 -14.45 3.89
C ARG A 667 -17.88 -13.67 4.76
N LEU A 668 -17.42 -12.54 4.24
CA LEU A 668 -16.46 -11.65 4.88
C LEU A 668 -17.15 -10.38 5.41
N ASP A 669 -16.64 -9.85 6.52
CA ASP A 669 -16.84 -8.46 6.92
C ASP A 669 -15.57 -7.67 6.58
N CYS A 670 -15.67 -6.82 5.57
CA CYS A 670 -14.64 -5.87 5.16
C CYS A 670 -14.98 -4.48 5.73
N SER A 671 -14.52 -4.20 6.96
CA SER A 671 -14.66 -2.88 7.60
C SER A 671 -16.11 -2.37 7.79
N GLY A 672 -17.06 -3.28 8.01
CA GLY A 672 -18.50 -3.02 8.08
C GLY A 672 -19.26 -3.34 6.79
N THR A 673 -18.54 -3.66 5.70
CA THR A 673 -19.13 -4.04 4.41
C THR A 673 -19.18 -5.56 4.26
N PRO A 674 -20.37 -6.18 4.17
CA PRO A 674 -20.48 -7.62 3.95
C PRO A 674 -20.14 -7.98 2.50
N VAL A 675 -19.19 -8.91 2.31
CA VAL A 675 -18.73 -9.37 0.99
C VAL A 675 -18.89 -10.89 0.88
N LEU A 676 -19.47 -11.37 -0.22
CA LEU A 676 -19.57 -12.81 -0.53
C LEU A 676 -18.56 -13.18 -1.63
N VAL A 677 -17.60 -14.03 -1.29
CA VAL A 677 -16.64 -14.58 -2.26
C VAL A 677 -17.05 -16.01 -2.61
N ARG A 678 -17.50 -16.21 -3.86
CA ARG A 678 -17.88 -17.54 -4.39
C ARG A 678 -16.73 -18.55 -4.31
N PRO A 679 -16.99 -19.86 -4.14
CA PRO A 679 -15.96 -20.87 -3.89
C PRO A 679 -14.79 -20.85 -4.89
N GLU A 680 -15.09 -20.62 -6.17
CA GLU A 680 -14.13 -20.65 -7.27
C GLU A 680 -13.17 -19.45 -7.26
N ARG A 681 -13.51 -18.37 -6.54
CA ARG A 681 -12.66 -17.17 -6.43
C ARG A 681 -11.81 -17.15 -5.16
N VAL A 682 -12.16 -17.92 -4.12
CA VAL A 682 -11.54 -17.86 -2.77
C VAL A 682 -10.01 -17.91 -2.81
N GLU A 683 -9.44 -18.90 -3.50
CA GLU A 683 -7.98 -19.09 -3.61
C GLU A 683 -7.27 -17.92 -4.32
N SER A 684 -7.97 -17.28 -5.27
CA SER A 684 -7.44 -16.15 -6.03
C SER A 684 -7.58 -14.80 -5.31
N SER A 685 -8.69 -14.58 -4.61
CA SER A 685 -9.11 -13.26 -4.11
C SER A 685 -9.19 -13.15 -2.59
N VAL A 686 -8.87 -14.18 -1.82
CA VAL A 686 -8.80 -14.11 -0.34
C VAL A 686 -7.49 -14.71 0.16
N ARG A 687 -6.85 -14.02 1.11
CA ARG A 687 -5.64 -14.49 1.81
C ARG A 687 -5.78 -14.20 3.29
N HIS A 688 -5.08 -14.93 4.15
CA HIS A 688 -4.99 -14.55 5.57
C HIS A 688 -4.32 -13.17 5.72
N GLY A 689 -4.78 -12.38 6.69
CA GLY A 689 -4.45 -10.96 6.87
C GLY A 689 -3.71 -10.64 8.17
N TRP A 690 -3.22 -11.64 8.91
CA TRP A 690 -2.39 -11.43 10.09
C TRP A 690 -1.01 -10.85 9.74
N ALA A 691 -0.47 -11.24 8.57
CA ALA A 691 0.78 -10.72 8.01
C ALA A 691 0.60 -10.23 6.56
N LEU A 692 1.16 -9.06 6.26
CA LEU A 692 1.07 -8.37 4.95
C LEU A 692 2.48 -7.98 4.45
N SER A 693 2.60 -7.63 3.16
CA SER A 693 3.80 -6.93 2.67
C SER A 693 3.70 -5.41 2.93
N ALA A 694 4.84 -4.70 2.95
CA ALA A 694 4.83 -3.24 3.14
C ALA A 694 3.99 -2.49 2.08
N HIS A 695 4.02 -2.94 0.81
CA HIS A 695 3.15 -2.41 -0.26
C HIS A 695 1.66 -2.64 0.06
N GLN A 696 1.29 -3.80 0.61
CA GLN A 696 -0.10 -4.09 1.01
C GLN A 696 -0.53 -3.35 2.28
N ALA A 697 0.43 -2.79 3.04
CA ALA A 697 0.20 -2.03 4.27
C ALA A 697 0.26 -0.51 4.06
N ALA A 698 0.64 -0.03 2.87
CA ALA A 698 0.65 1.38 2.53
C ALA A 698 -0.77 1.98 2.58
N GLY A 699 -0.87 3.26 2.95
CA GLY A 699 -2.17 3.95 3.13
C GLY A 699 -3.04 3.43 4.29
N MET A 700 -2.53 2.53 5.14
CA MET A 700 -3.19 2.03 6.36
C MET A 700 -2.27 2.17 7.56
N ARG A 701 -2.81 2.11 8.78
CA ARG A 701 -2.03 2.03 10.04
C ARG A 701 -2.71 1.10 11.04
N TRP A 702 -1.98 0.74 12.09
CA TRP A 702 -2.49 -0.07 13.19
C TRP A 702 -1.95 0.42 14.54
N PRO A 703 -2.72 0.27 15.64
CA PRO A 703 -2.27 0.65 16.97
C PRO A 703 -0.94 -0.02 17.40
N ALA A 704 -0.65 -1.22 16.92
CA ALA A 704 0.66 -1.85 17.05
C ALA A 704 1.09 -2.54 15.74
N VAL A 705 2.38 -2.51 15.43
CA VAL A 705 2.98 -3.17 14.26
C VAL A 705 4.17 -4.03 14.67
N VAL A 706 4.35 -5.18 14.01
CA VAL A 706 5.52 -6.04 14.11
C VAL A 706 6.13 -6.21 12.72
N VAL A 707 7.26 -5.56 12.45
CA VAL A 707 8.01 -5.70 11.20
C VAL A 707 8.98 -6.88 11.32
N VAL A 708 9.00 -7.77 10.34
CA VAL A 708 9.75 -9.04 10.35
C VAL A 708 10.73 -9.10 9.18
N LEU A 709 12.02 -9.03 9.51
CA LEU A 709 13.16 -8.96 8.61
C LEU A 709 14.09 -10.17 8.84
N PRO A 710 13.75 -11.37 8.33
CA PRO A 710 14.67 -12.52 8.35
C PRO A 710 15.90 -12.24 7.47
N GLY A 711 17.02 -12.95 7.67
CA GLY A 711 18.27 -12.66 6.95
C GLY A 711 18.18 -12.74 5.41
N ASP A 712 17.25 -13.54 4.87
CA ASP A 712 16.97 -13.64 3.42
C ASP A 712 16.15 -12.45 2.87
N ALA A 713 15.66 -11.54 3.71
CA ALA A 713 14.92 -10.35 3.31
C ALA A 713 15.81 -9.20 2.82
N ALA A 714 17.11 -9.22 3.10
CA ALA A 714 18.05 -8.12 2.80
C ALA A 714 18.00 -7.60 1.33
N PRO A 715 17.90 -8.44 0.28
CA PRO A 715 17.84 -7.96 -1.11
C PRO A 715 16.56 -7.20 -1.49
N GLY A 716 15.53 -7.21 -0.64
CA GLY A 716 14.28 -6.48 -0.84
C GLY A 716 14.11 -5.26 0.07
N LEU A 717 15.16 -4.85 0.78
CA LEU A 717 15.15 -3.64 1.60
C LEU A 717 15.58 -2.41 0.78
N SER A 718 14.93 -1.29 1.05
CA SER A 718 15.30 0.06 0.56
C SER A 718 14.73 1.10 1.52
N ARG A 719 15.25 2.33 1.48
CA ARG A 719 14.80 3.40 2.38
C ARG A 719 13.28 3.59 2.34
N PRO A 720 12.59 3.69 1.17
CA PRO A 720 11.14 3.81 1.14
C PRO A 720 10.41 2.58 1.69
N TRP A 721 10.97 1.37 1.52
CA TRP A 721 10.40 0.15 2.11
C TRP A 721 10.44 0.20 3.64
N VAL A 722 11.60 0.53 4.22
CA VAL A 722 11.80 0.61 5.68
C VAL A 722 10.94 1.72 6.26
N TYR A 723 10.98 2.91 5.64
CA TYR A 723 10.16 4.07 6.01
C TYR A 723 8.67 3.71 6.03
N THR A 724 8.17 3.07 4.97
CA THR A 724 6.77 2.63 4.88
C THR A 724 6.42 1.66 5.99
N ALA A 725 7.22 0.59 6.16
CA ALA A 725 6.92 -0.47 7.13
C ALA A 725 6.93 0.03 8.58
N PHE A 726 7.86 0.93 8.93
CA PHE A 726 8.02 1.44 10.29
C PHE A 726 6.94 2.47 10.65
N SER A 727 6.55 3.32 9.69
CA SER A 727 5.51 4.36 9.86
C SER A 727 4.06 3.83 9.92
N ARG A 728 3.83 2.51 9.91
CA ARG A 728 2.47 1.95 10.02
C ARG A 728 1.96 1.82 11.47
N GLY A 729 2.83 1.94 12.47
CA GLY A 729 2.49 1.76 13.89
C GLY A 729 2.14 3.07 14.59
N GLU A 730 0.96 3.15 15.23
CA GLU A 730 0.51 4.39 15.89
C GLU A 730 1.03 4.55 17.32
N ARG A 731 1.11 3.45 18.07
CA ARG A 731 1.56 3.44 19.48
C ARG A 731 2.76 2.53 19.71
N HIS A 732 3.07 1.64 18.76
CA HIS A 732 4.10 0.64 18.92
C HIS A 732 4.62 0.06 17.61
N LEU A 733 5.94 -0.08 17.53
CA LEU A 733 6.68 -0.84 16.53
C LEU A 733 7.60 -1.85 17.22
N SER A 734 7.38 -3.13 16.98
CA SER A 734 8.40 -4.17 17.20
C SER A 734 9.14 -4.47 15.89
N VAL A 735 10.47 -4.47 15.90
CA VAL A 735 11.30 -4.83 14.74
C VAL A 735 12.02 -6.15 15.02
N VAL A 736 11.49 -7.24 14.46
CA VAL A 736 12.08 -8.58 14.53
C VAL A 736 13.07 -8.72 13.37
N HIS A 737 14.37 -8.61 13.63
CA HIS A 737 15.38 -8.57 12.55
C HIS A 737 16.57 -9.51 12.74
N GLY A 738 17.01 -10.08 11.62
CA GLY A 738 18.24 -10.88 11.46
C GLY A 738 19.00 -10.50 10.19
N VAL A 739 18.86 -9.25 9.76
CA VAL A 739 19.51 -8.66 8.55
C VAL A 739 20.73 -7.79 8.90
N ASP A 740 21.04 -7.63 10.18
CA ASP A 740 22.19 -6.89 10.72
C ASP A 740 22.52 -5.60 9.96
N GLN A 741 23.71 -5.53 9.35
CA GLN A 741 24.24 -4.36 8.63
C GLN A 741 23.48 -4.01 7.34
N ALA A 742 22.65 -4.91 6.80
CA ALA A 742 21.85 -4.60 5.62
C ALA A 742 20.71 -3.60 5.91
N LEU A 743 20.20 -3.54 7.15
CA LEU A 743 19.15 -2.58 7.51
C LEU A 743 19.68 -1.12 7.58
N PRO A 744 20.78 -0.80 8.30
CA PRO A 744 21.40 0.53 8.23
C PRO A 744 21.81 0.93 6.81
N ARG A 745 22.36 0.00 6.01
CA ARG A 745 22.71 0.25 4.60
C ARG A 745 21.50 0.60 3.75
N ALA A 746 20.44 -0.19 3.80
CA ALA A 746 19.22 0.06 3.06
C ALA A 746 18.52 1.38 3.43
N VAL A 747 18.77 1.91 4.64
CA VAL A 747 18.31 3.25 5.06
C VAL A 747 19.26 4.34 4.52
N ALA A 748 20.57 4.18 4.65
CA ALA A 748 21.56 5.17 4.22
C ALA A 748 21.61 5.32 2.68
N GLU A 749 21.60 4.21 1.95
CA GLU A 749 21.71 4.16 0.49
C GLU A 749 20.48 4.78 -0.20
N ILE A 750 20.74 5.54 -1.27
CA ILE A 750 19.71 6.03 -2.21
C ILE A 750 19.76 5.09 -3.43
N PRO A 751 18.67 4.40 -3.80
CA PRO A 751 18.67 3.47 -4.93
C PRO A 751 19.05 4.12 -6.25
N VAL A 752 19.92 3.47 -7.03
CA VAL A 752 20.52 4.02 -8.26
C VAL A 752 19.55 4.07 -9.45
N GLN A 753 18.51 3.23 -9.47
CA GLN A 753 17.55 3.17 -10.58
C GLN A 753 16.13 3.44 -10.07
N GLU A 754 15.59 4.60 -10.44
CA GLU A 754 14.19 4.97 -10.18
C GLU A 754 13.24 4.30 -11.18
N ARG A 755 11.92 4.39 -10.93
CA ARG A 755 10.91 4.01 -11.93
C ARG A 755 11.01 4.94 -13.15
N THR A 756 11.26 4.38 -14.33
CA THR A 756 11.26 5.12 -15.60
C THR A 756 9.84 5.59 -15.94
N THR A 757 9.65 6.89 -16.14
CA THR A 757 8.36 7.53 -16.49
C THR A 757 8.54 8.64 -17.52
N ARG A 758 7.48 8.92 -18.29
CA ARG A 758 7.39 10.08 -19.20
C ARG A 758 6.60 11.23 -18.60
N LEU A 759 5.81 10.98 -17.57
CA LEU A 759 4.95 11.99 -16.94
C LEU A 759 5.71 13.24 -16.51
N ARG A 760 6.94 13.10 -15.98
CA ARG A 760 7.76 14.26 -15.58
C ARG A 760 8.06 15.19 -16.77
N PRO A 761 8.74 14.78 -17.85
CA PRO A 761 8.98 15.68 -18.99
C PRO A 761 7.70 16.15 -19.68
N LEU A 762 6.61 15.37 -19.68
CA LEU A 762 5.30 15.83 -20.15
C LEU A 762 4.74 16.99 -19.31
N LEU A 763 4.88 16.93 -17.97
CA LEU A 763 4.48 18.01 -17.06
C LEU A 763 5.41 19.23 -17.14
N GLU A 764 6.71 19.04 -17.37
CA GLU A 764 7.68 20.13 -17.58
C GLU A 764 7.49 20.84 -18.92
N ALA A 765 6.89 20.17 -19.92
CA ALA A 765 6.53 20.75 -21.21
C ALA A 765 5.18 21.49 -21.24
N LEU A 766 4.38 21.44 -20.16
CA LEU A 766 3.13 22.21 -20.08
C LEU A 766 3.43 23.71 -20.12
N PRO A 767 2.63 24.52 -20.85
CA PRO A 767 2.83 25.96 -20.91
C PRO A 767 2.70 26.57 -19.51
N ALA A 768 3.75 27.25 -19.05
CA ALA A 768 3.84 27.79 -17.70
C ALA A 768 2.62 28.68 -17.39
N PRO A 769 1.96 28.50 -16.23
CA PRO A 769 0.73 29.22 -15.92
C PRO A 769 0.99 30.73 -15.84
N ASP A 770 0.13 31.49 -16.53
CA ASP A 770 0.28 32.91 -16.77
C ASP A 770 0.68 33.68 -15.50
N ALA A 771 1.87 34.30 -15.54
CA ALA A 771 2.71 34.61 -14.37
C ALA A 771 2.17 35.77 -13.51
N ALA A 772 1.13 35.46 -12.74
CA ALA A 772 0.38 36.41 -11.94
C ALA A 772 1.13 36.87 -10.67
N VAL A 773 2.04 37.83 -10.87
CA VAL A 773 2.52 38.82 -9.88
C VAL A 773 3.09 38.26 -8.57
N SER A 774 4.42 38.25 -8.46
CA SER A 774 5.10 38.05 -7.18
C SER A 774 4.60 39.05 -6.11
N PRO A 775 4.23 38.60 -4.90
CA PRO A 775 4.02 39.51 -3.78
C PRO A 775 5.34 40.19 -3.39
N ALA A 776 5.26 41.42 -2.91
CA ALA A 776 6.36 42.27 -2.46
C ALA A 776 6.24 42.60 -0.96
#